data_AF-A0A8J7GZ39-F1
#
_entry.id   AF-A0A8J7GZ39-F1
#
_cell.length_a   1.000
_cell.length_b   1.000
_cell.length_c   1.000
_cell.angle_alpha   90.00
_cell.angle_beta   90.00
_cell.angle_gamma   90.00
#
_symmetry.space_group_name_H-M   'P 1'
#
loop_
_entity.id
_entity.type
_entity.pdbx_description
1 polymer ?
#
loop_
_entity_poly.entity_id
_entity_poly.type
_entity_poly.pdbx_seq_one_letter_code
_entity_poly.pdbx_strand_id
1 'polypeptide(L)'
;MKGVSLLAGALALLFSGQALSSGDDVCGFSDAECGIAALPYLEPNNDTRVNLILLQSSRHHLALPLPQPQPDQTRTRVNPFTAYRVMGLTASETREDDTSADSANPPSPLAAKAKQLNLPPEVQAQMDTLAPEENEGRHISNDTSAVEAFFDVLLADTQLTEPQRIQLAQARINMLSSATTLATMTRDLATLPADGHAGELKQYLINAVAFYQGLFEQANSGFQSLTTANQPWVAETARYMLIRVSLNQAMENALDEYNMFNVDKADKEQGRRAVERIDAYLQAYPKGRYADSARGLYRRAYWVIGDENALSARYQRVIAAQKDLDALQTINNEIDNKLLESSSFIQTPDAPLLMLVQDLKRLGSDKGWMQWPALSEAELIAQQAMFDDAGMQQQYRYLHAAFHYYQQRDAVATLALIPEETGKDLTDTTDFSLQVLRGLALEAEHGWQAAETHWRHLLTLKTNETQQQYLQLSLAETLVKAGHPEAIFAPDSPVKNLRFRSAVLKSAANADLLRQQTGEQQTHEERAVALHTLLTQSLVHRDYAAYLKDSELLRTIAPLKSAENVSWNMEDLTAFTWDGSDTEEGYQCPALTTVVSALNKRPNDAHATNCLGEFFFRTGNEVGFDWGESNQLEALTNTPSQFNGKAYSRLDAYLKVIADPQAPPEDKSYALYRAIYCYVPSGMNDCGTQEISKATRKAWFTQLKTEFKGSQWATQLKYYW
;
A
#
# COMPACT_ATOMS: atom_id res chain seq x y z
N MET A 1 3.04 -70.22 0.50
CA MET A 1 3.61 -69.62 1.72
C MET A 1 3.40 -68.11 1.58
N LYS A 2 2.30 -67.56 2.12
CA LYS A 2 2.12 -67.04 3.50
C LYS A 2 3.05 -65.87 3.85
N GLY A 3 2.42 -64.76 4.27
CA GLY A 3 2.99 -63.66 5.07
C GLY A 3 2.88 -62.31 4.35
N VAL A 4 1.78 -61.55 4.41
CA VAL A 4 1.24 -60.77 5.55
C VAL A 4 2.27 -59.79 6.14
N SER A 5 2.17 -58.53 5.72
CA SER A 5 2.23 -57.37 6.61
C SER A 5 1.32 -56.28 6.02
N LEU A 6 0.22 -56.06 6.75
CA LEU A 6 -0.83 -55.07 6.57
C LEU A 6 -0.33 -53.66 6.91
N LEU A 7 -1.06 -52.67 6.36
CA LEU A 7 -1.37 -51.36 6.93
C LEU A 7 -0.21 -50.42 7.30
N ALA A 8 0.12 -49.50 6.39
CA ALA A 8 0.51 -48.13 6.73
C ALA A 8 0.38 -47.17 5.52
N GLY A 9 -0.65 -47.33 4.68
CA GLY A 9 -0.72 -46.66 3.36
C GLY A 9 -1.96 -45.82 3.07
N ALA A 10 -2.87 -45.62 4.02
CA ALA A 10 -4.17 -44.97 3.73
C ALA A 10 -4.67 -44.03 4.84
N LEU A 11 -3.77 -43.40 5.61
CA LEU A 11 -4.14 -42.43 6.65
C LEU A 11 -3.24 -41.18 6.67
N ALA A 12 -2.67 -40.80 5.53
CA ALA A 12 -1.88 -39.57 5.36
C ALA A 12 -2.49 -38.62 4.30
N LEU A 13 -3.82 -38.63 4.16
CA LEU A 13 -4.59 -37.66 3.35
C LEU A 13 -5.65 -36.89 4.17
N LEU A 14 -5.51 -36.87 5.51
CA LEU A 14 -6.42 -36.15 6.42
C LEU A 14 -5.71 -35.10 7.29
N PHE A 15 -4.52 -34.66 6.89
CA PHE A 15 -3.97 -33.40 7.34
C PHE A 15 -3.56 -32.62 6.10
N SER A 16 -4.55 -31.99 5.45
CA SER A 16 -4.31 -30.75 4.73
C SER A 16 -3.86 -29.74 5.78
N GLY A 17 -2.59 -29.81 6.18
CA GLY A 17 -1.92 -28.65 6.75
C GLY A 17 -2.18 -27.52 5.78
N GLN A 18 -2.56 -26.35 6.31
CA GLN A 18 -2.73 -25.17 5.50
C GLN A 18 -1.47 -25.02 4.65
N ALA A 19 -1.59 -25.33 3.37
CA ALA A 19 -0.59 -25.01 2.38
C ALA A 19 -0.70 -23.49 2.21
N LEU A 20 -0.11 -22.77 3.15
CA LEU A 20 0.28 -21.37 3.03
C LEU A 20 1.44 -21.31 2.03
N SER A 21 1.18 -21.72 0.78
CA SER A 21 2.11 -21.59 -0.33
C SER A 21 1.41 -20.94 -1.52
N SER A 22 1.03 -19.69 -1.33
CA SER A 22 1.37 -18.62 -2.25
C SER A 22 1.52 -17.37 -1.40
N GLY A 23 2.75 -17.08 -0.98
CA GLY A 23 3.10 -15.73 -0.59
C GLY A 23 3.22 -14.93 -1.87
N ASP A 24 2.08 -14.56 -2.45
CA ASP A 24 2.06 -13.37 -3.26
C ASP A 24 1.86 -12.24 -2.25
N ASP A 25 2.96 -11.66 -1.78
CA ASP A 25 2.99 -10.33 -1.15
C ASP A 25 2.55 -9.29 -2.21
N VAL A 26 1.31 -9.42 -2.70
CA VAL A 26 0.65 -8.35 -3.44
C VAL A 26 0.12 -7.42 -2.39
N CYS A 27 0.85 -6.32 -2.22
CA CYS A 27 0.45 -5.18 -1.43
C CYS A 27 -1.06 -4.96 -1.42
N GLY A 28 -1.67 -5.22 -0.27
CA GLY A 28 -3.01 -4.76 0.02
C GLY A 28 -3.04 -3.24 0.06
N PHE A 29 -4.17 -2.65 -0.32
CA PHE A 29 -4.38 -1.20 -0.28
C PHE A 29 -4.14 -0.57 1.10
N SER A 30 -4.27 -1.37 2.17
CA SER A 30 -4.10 -0.99 3.57
C SER A 30 -2.68 -1.24 4.12
N ASP A 31 -1.79 -1.85 3.35
CA ASP A 31 -0.51 -2.33 3.88
C ASP A 31 0.49 -1.17 3.97
N ALA A 32 0.86 -0.81 5.20
CA ALA A 32 1.72 0.32 5.49
C ALA A 32 3.14 0.16 4.90
N GLU A 33 3.62 -1.08 4.79
CA GLU A 33 4.93 -1.46 4.25
C GLU A 33 4.99 -1.40 2.72
N CYS A 34 3.83 -1.30 2.07
CA CYS A 34 3.68 -1.44 0.63
C CYS A 34 3.68 -0.13 -0.16
N GLY A 35 3.70 1.02 0.53
CA GLY A 35 4.15 2.30 -0.04
C GLY A 35 3.58 2.69 -1.41
N ILE A 36 2.30 2.40 -1.70
CA ILE A 36 1.65 2.86 -2.94
C ILE A 36 1.74 4.38 -2.98
N ALA A 37 2.41 4.90 -4.01
CA ALA A 37 2.63 6.33 -4.17
C ALA A 37 1.29 7.05 -4.30
N ALA A 38 1.14 8.12 -3.51
CA ALA A 38 -0.03 8.97 -3.49
C ALA A 38 0.43 10.43 -3.41
N LEU A 39 0.62 11.05 -4.56
CA LEU A 39 0.97 12.47 -4.63
C LEU A 39 -0.29 13.32 -4.38
N PRO A 40 -0.18 14.49 -3.72
CA PRO A 40 -1.34 15.31 -3.33
C PRO A 40 -1.91 16.16 -4.48
N TYR A 41 -1.78 15.67 -5.71
CA TYR A 41 -2.33 16.26 -6.92
C TYR A 41 -2.84 15.15 -7.84
N LEU A 42 -3.69 15.48 -8.79
CA LEU A 42 -4.20 14.55 -9.79
C LEU A 42 -3.05 14.06 -10.66
N GLU A 43 -2.74 12.78 -10.70
CA GLU A 43 -1.59 12.28 -11.44
C GLU A 43 -1.91 10.94 -12.11
N PRO A 44 -1.50 10.68 -13.37
CA PRO A 44 -1.81 9.44 -14.08
C PRO A 44 -1.33 8.14 -13.40
N ASN A 45 -0.21 8.17 -12.69
CA ASN A 45 0.38 7.02 -11.98
C ASN A 45 -0.02 6.93 -10.49
N ASN A 46 -0.73 7.91 -9.94
CA ASN A 46 -1.40 7.74 -8.66
C ASN A 46 -2.36 6.56 -8.75
N ASP A 47 -2.49 5.81 -7.66
CA ASP A 47 -3.60 4.87 -7.51
C ASP A 47 -4.92 5.60 -7.82
N THR A 48 -5.77 4.97 -8.63
CA THR A 48 -7.04 5.54 -9.08
C THR A 48 -7.89 6.06 -7.92
N ARG A 49 -7.85 5.37 -6.77
CA ARG A 49 -8.61 5.71 -5.56
C ARG A 49 -8.05 6.96 -4.87
N VAL A 50 -6.75 7.22 -5.00
CA VAL A 50 -6.13 8.47 -4.54
C VAL A 50 -6.67 9.65 -5.34
N ASN A 51 -6.69 9.55 -6.68
CA ASN A 51 -7.26 10.60 -7.52
C ASN A 51 -8.75 10.85 -7.20
N LEU A 52 -9.53 9.79 -6.98
CA LEU A 52 -10.92 9.90 -6.53
C LEU A 52 -11.05 10.62 -5.18
N ILE A 53 -10.26 10.24 -4.17
CA ILE A 53 -10.37 10.85 -2.84
C ILE A 53 -9.96 12.32 -2.87
N LEU A 54 -8.94 12.69 -3.65
CA LEU A 54 -8.46 14.07 -3.75
C LEU A 54 -9.54 14.98 -4.34
N LEU A 55 -10.26 14.51 -5.38
CA LEU A 55 -11.37 15.24 -5.99
C LEU A 55 -12.56 15.37 -5.02
N GLN A 56 -12.87 14.30 -4.31
CA GLN A 56 -13.98 14.27 -3.35
C GLN A 56 -13.69 15.15 -2.14
N SER A 57 -12.47 15.11 -1.61
CA SER A 57 -12.04 15.96 -0.50
C SER A 57 -12.16 17.43 -0.84
N SER A 58 -11.71 17.86 -2.03
CA SER A 58 -11.87 19.25 -2.45
C SER A 58 -13.34 19.66 -2.54
N ARG A 59 -14.17 18.83 -3.17
CA ARG A 59 -15.61 19.08 -3.38
C ARG A 59 -16.43 19.10 -2.09
N HIS A 60 -16.07 18.27 -1.11
CA HIS A 60 -16.79 18.13 0.14
C HIS A 60 -16.11 18.84 1.32
N HIS A 61 -15.00 19.55 1.06
CA HIS A 61 -14.16 20.21 2.06
C HIS A 61 -13.72 19.27 3.19
N LEU A 62 -13.34 18.04 2.84
CA LEU A 62 -12.84 17.04 3.78
C LEU A 62 -11.35 17.29 4.03
N ALA A 63 -10.94 17.35 5.29
CA ALA A 63 -9.54 17.49 5.64
C ALA A 63 -8.81 16.13 5.47
N LEU A 64 -8.00 16.01 4.43
CA LEU A 64 -7.07 14.89 4.20
C LEU A 64 -5.63 15.38 4.38
N PRO A 65 -4.68 14.59 4.92
CA PRO A 65 -4.77 13.31 5.66
C PRO A 65 -5.54 13.37 6.99
N LEU A 66 -5.93 12.21 7.51
CA LEU A 66 -6.28 12.01 8.93
C LEU A 66 -5.38 10.94 9.56
N PRO A 67 -4.53 11.27 10.57
CA PRO A 67 -4.24 12.61 11.07
C PRO A 67 -3.35 13.40 10.10
N GLN A 68 -3.52 14.72 10.09
CA GLN A 68 -2.67 15.65 9.33
C GLN A 68 -1.20 15.50 9.76
N PRO A 69 -0.23 15.42 8.82
CA PRO A 69 1.17 15.42 9.18
C PRO A 69 1.54 16.74 9.88
N GLN A 70 2.60 16.74 10.69
CA GLN A 70 3.09 17.99 11.28
C GLN A 70 3.61 18.92 10.19
N PRO A 71 3.40 20.25 10.28
CA PRO A 71 3.68 21.16 9.16
C PRO A 71 5.15 21.23 8.71
N ASP A 72 6.08 21.22 9.67
CA ASP A 72 7.48 21.48 9.35
C ASP A 72 8.36 20.21 9.31
N GLN A 73 7.83 19.01 9.65
CA GLN A 73 8.52 17.70 9.64
C GLN A 73 10.06 17.72 9.82
N THR A 74 10.60 18.57 10.71
CA THR A 74 12.05 18.90 10.76
C THR A 74 12.90 17.82 11.41
N ARG A 75 12.25 16.80 11.97
CA ARG A 75 12.89 15.72 12.74
C ARG A 75 12.45 14.33 12.31
N THR A 76 11.57 14.23 11.31
CA THR A 76 11.03 12.97 10.82
C THR A 76 11.38 12.75 9.35
N ARG A 77 11.72 11.50 9.01
CA ARG A 77 11.96 11.06 7.61
C ARG A 77 10.79 10.25 7.04
N VAL A 78 9.64 10.26 7.73
CA VAL A 78 8.44 9.56 7.28
C VAL A 78 7.99 10.10 5.92
N ASN A 79 7.72 9.20 4.96
CA ASN A 79 7.19 9.59 3.65
C ASN A 79 5.77 10.17 3.80
N PRO A 80 5.51 11.43 3.40
CA PRO A 80 4.18 12.03 3.45
C PRO A 80 3.25 11.60 2.30
N PHE A 81 3.77 10.96 1.25
CA PHE A 81 3.06 10.66 -0.01
C PHE A 81 2.66 9.19 -0.15
N THR A 82 2.19 8.60 0.94
CA THR A 82 1.67 7.23 0.91
C THR A 82 0.15 7.24 0.84
N ALA A 83 -0.41 6.26 0.14
CA ALA A 83 -1.84 6.01 0.06
C ALA A 83 -2.54 6.18 1.43
N TYR A 84 -2.06 5.51 2.47
CA TYR A 84 -2.67 5.59 3.80
C TYR A 84 -2.68 7.01 4.39
N ARG A 85 -1.62 7.80 4.19
CA ARG A 85 -1.58 9.19 4.66
C ARG A 85 -2.54 10.03 3.85
N VAL A 86 -2.42 10.03 2.53
CA VAL A 86 -3.28 10.87 1.69
C VAL A 86 -4.76 10.53 1.86
N MET A 87 -5.11 9.28 2.08
CA MET A 87 -6.49 8.83 2.22
C MET A 87 -7.02 8.83 3.65
N GLY A 88 -6.18 9.05 4.66
CA GLY A 88 -6.57 9.02 6.07
C GLY A 88 -6.91 7.62 6.59
N LEU A 89 -6.29 6.58 6.03
CA LEU A 89 -6.42 5.22 6.53
C LEU A 89 -5.58 5.09 7.80
N THR A 90 -6.15 4.49 8.85
CA THR A 90 -5.33 3.93 9.92
C THR A 90 -4.43 2.89 9.28
N ALA A 91 -3.12 3.11 9.28
CA ALA A 91 -2.18 2.04 9.01
C ALA A 91 -2.60 0.88 9.92
N SER A 92 -2.84 -0.31 9.36
CA SER A 92 -2.95 -1.52 10.15
C SER A 92 -1.55 -1.89 10.67
N GLU A 93 -0.89 -0.95 11.33
CA GLU A 93 0.07 -1.32 12.36
C GLU A 93 -0.82 -1.93 13.44
N THR A 94 -0.94 -3.25 13.42
CA THR A 94 -1.31 -4.00 14.61
C THR A 94 -0.28 -3.62 15.67
N ARG A 95 -0.56 -2.55 16.42
CA ARG A 95 -0.10 -2.48 17.78
C ARG A 95 -0.76 -3.67 18.45
N GLU A 96 0.06 -4.67 18.76
CA GLU A 96 -0.21 -5.60 19.85
C GLU A 96 -0.26 -4.78 21.16
N ASP A 97 -1.20 -3.84 21.27
CA ASP A 97 -1.64 -3.35 22.57
C ASP A 97 -2.55 -4.43 23.12
N ASP A 98 -1.90 -5.47 23.63
CA ASP A 98 -2.47 -6.56 24.39
C ASP A 98 -2.93 -6.01 25.76
N THR A 99 -3.99 -5.21 25.73
CA THR A 99 -4.74 -4.85 26.93
C THR A 99 -6.18 -5.32 26.76
N SER A 100 -6.36 -6.62 26.98
CA SER A 100 -7.65 -7.18 27.38
C SER A 100 -8.06 -6.57 28.73
N ALA A 101 -8.68 -5.40 28.66
CA ALA A 101 -9.42 -4.86 29.80
C ALA A 101 -10.69 -5.70 29.97
N ASP A 102 -10.65 -6.56 30.97
CA ASP A 102 -11.76 -7.37 31.47
C ASP A 102 -12.83 -6.45 32.07
N SER A 103 -13.61 -5.79 31.21
CA SER A 103 -14.83 -5.09 31.62
C SER A 103 -16.01 -6.01 31.40
N ALA A 104 -16.68 -6.39 32.49
CA ALA A 104 -17.93 -7.14 32.46
C ALA A 104 -18.94 -6.44 31.54
N ASN A 105 -19.04 -6.93 30.31
CA ASN A 105 -19.92 -6.35 29.30
C ASN A 105 -21.38 -6.49 29.76
N PRO A 106 -22.21 -5.45 29.61
CA PRO A 106 -23.65 -5.61 29.78
C PRO A 106 -24.18 -6.71 28.83
N PRO A 107 -25.23 -7.46 29.22
CA PRO A 107 -25.75 -8.54 28.39
C PRO A 107 -26.11 -8.00 26.99
N SER A 108 -25.68 -8.72 25.95
CA SER A 108 -25.93 -8.31 24.57
C SER A 108 -27.44 -8.12 24.32
N PRO A 109 -27.85 -7.17 23.44
CA PRO A 109 -29.26 -6.97 23.10
C PRO A 109 -29.96 -8.27 22.66
N LEU A 110 -29.23 -9.14 21.94
CA LEU A 110 -29.67 -10.48 21.56
C LEU A 110 -29.98 -11.37 22.77
N ALA A 111 -29.11 -11.40 23.79
CA ALA A 111 -29.31 -12.16 25.01
C ALA A 111 -30.55 -11.69 25.81
N ALA A 112 -30.82 -10.38 25.82
CA ALA A 112 -32.03 -9.84 26.45
C ALA A 112 -33.31 -10.30 25.72
N LYS A 113 -33.32 -10.28 24.39
CA LYS A 113 -34.48 -10.73 23.59
C LYS A 113 -34.70 -12.23 23.68
N ALA A 114 -33.63 -13.03 23.74
CA ALA A 114 -33.73 -14.47 23.97
C ALA A 114 -34.44 -14.82 25.28
N LYS A 115 -34.17 -14.06 26.35
CA LYS A 115 -34.89 -14.19 27.64
C LYS A 115 -36.36 -13.80 27.50
N GLN A 116 -36.68 -12.73 26.77
CA GLN A 116 -38.06 -12.33 26.51
C GLN A 116 -38.85 -13.36 25.69
N LEU A 117 -38.16 -14.13 24.84
CA LEU A 117 -38.74 -15.24 24.07
C LEU A 117 -38.84 -16.55 24.85
N ASN A 118 -38.45 -16.57 26.14
CA ASN A 118 -38.41 -17.76 26.99
C ASN A 118 -37.61 -18.92 26.36
N LEU A 119 -36.49 -18.62 25.69
CA LEU A 119 -35.65 -19.67 25.09
C LEU A 119 -35.04 -20.58 26.18
N PRO A 120 -34.91 -21.90 25.93
CA PRO A 120 -34.30 -22.81 26.90
C PRO A 120 -32.86 -22.39 27.28
N PRO A 121 -32.39 -22.67 28.51
CA PRO A 121 -31.04 -22.29 28.95
C PRO A 121 -29.93 -22.84 28.04
N GLU A 122 -30.11 -24.03 27.47
CA GLU A 122 -29.15 -24.68 26.58
C GLU A 122 -28.98 -23.87 25.29
N VAL A 123 -30.06 -23.26 24.80
CA VAL A 123 -30.11 -22.42 23.60
C VAL A 123 -29.49 -21.07 23.88
N GLN A 124 -29.77 -20.51 25.07
CA GLN A 124 -29.13 -19.25 25.48
C GLN A 124 -27.61 -19.43 25.58
N ALA A 125 -27.15 -20.55 26.13
CA ALA A 125 -25.73 -20.87 26.21
C ALA A 125 -25.07 -21.06 24.82
N GLN A 126 -25.79 -21.56 23.80
CA GLN A 126 -25.27 -21.62 22.43
C GLN A 126 -24.92 -20.22 21.91
N MET A 127 -25.68 -19.20 22.28
CA MET A 127 -25.44 -17.83 21.82
C MET A 127 -24.17 -17.22 22.40
N ASP A 128 -23.77 -17.62 23.60
CA ASP A 128 -22.52 -17.17 24.24
C ASP A 128 -21.28 -17.73 23.52
N THR A 129 -21.45 -18.77 22.71
CA THR A 129 -20.40 -19.39 21.90
C THR A 129 -20.41 -18.95 20.43
N LEU A 130 -21.38 -18.12 20.03
CA LEU A 130 -21.42 -17.54 18.68
C LEU A 130 -20.35 -16.45 18.58
N ALA A 131 -19.15 -16.83 18.16
CA ALA A 131 -18.21 -15.85 17.63
C ALA A 131 -18.81 -15.25 16.34
N PRO A 132 -18.55 -13.98 16.02
CA PRO A 132 -18.76 -13.50 14.67
C PRO A 132 -17.81 -14.30 13.77
N GLU A 133 -18.31 -15.35 13.11
CA GLU A 133 -17.61 -15.90 11.96
C GLU A 133 -17.62 -14.82 10.87
N GLU A 134 -16.46 -14.56 10.26
CA GLU A 134 -16.36 -13.70 9.08
C GLU A 134 -17.11 -14.39 7.93
N ASN A 135 -18.41 -14.14 7.85
CA ASN A 135 -19.25 -14.71 6.81
C ASN A 135 -18.95 -14.03 5.47
N GLU A 136 -18.77 -14.82 4.41
CA GLU A 136 -18.51 -14.31 3.07
C GLU A 136 -19.64 -14.58 2.07
N GLY A 137 -19.58 -13.89 0.93
CA GLY A 137 -20.46 -14.14 -0.21
C GLY A 137 -21.95 -14.04 0.14
N ARG A 138 -22.71 -15.11 -0.16
CA ARG A 138 -24.15 -15.15 0.13
C ARG A 138 -24.45 -15.25 1.62
N HIS A 139 -23.50 -15.67 2.45
CA HIS A 139 -23.67 -15.84 3.90
C HIS A 139 -23.41 -14.56 4.70
N ILE A 140 -22.87 -13.49 4.10
CA ILE A 140 -22.47 -12.25 4.81
C ILE A 140 -23.57 -11.63 5.68
N SER A 141 -24.85 -11.84 5.33
CA SER A 141 -26.00 -11.34 6.11
C SER A 141 -26.52 -12.31 7.18
N ASN A 142 -25.84 -13.44 7.38
CA ASN A 142 -26.25 -14.48 8.30
C ASN A 142 -25.48 -14.35 9.62
N ASP A 143 -25.68 -13.21 10.27
CA ASP A 143 -24.99 -12.81 11.50
C ASP A 143 -25.94 -12.70 12.69
N THR A 144 -25.38 -12.37 13.85
CA THR A 144 -26.12 -12.18 15.11
C THR A 144 -27.12 -11.02 15.03
N SER A 145 -26.79 -9.95 14.30
CA SER A 145 -27.70 -8.82 14.04
C SER A 145 -28.97 -9.26 13.30
N ALA A 146 -28.84 -10.14 12.30
CA ALA A 146 -29.96 -10.70 11.57
C ALA A 146 -30.79 -11.68 12.41
N VAL A 147 -30.20 -12.37 13.40
CA VAL A 147 -30.96 -13.16 14.39
C VAL A 147 -31.75 -12.23 15.31
N GLU A 148 -31.12 -11.17 15.81
CA GLU A 148 -31.75 -10.19 16.69
C GLU A 148 -32.97 -9.52 16.01
N ALA A 149 -32.82 -9.11 14.75
CA ALA A 149 -33.90 -8.53 13.97
C ALA A 149 -35.06 -9.51 13.75
N PHE A 150 -34.77 -10.81 13.60
CA PHE A 150 -35.81 -11.83 13.51
C PHE A 150 -36.53 -12.03 14.85
N PHE A 151 -35.83 -11.92 15.98
CA PHE A 151 -36.45 -11.98 17.30
C PHE A 151 -37.43 -10.84 17.53
N ASP A 152 -37.14 -9.63 17.02
CA ASP A 152 -38.10 -8.52 17.04
C ASP A 152 -39.39 -8.85 16.31
N VAL A 153 -39.30 -9.56 15.17
CA VAL A 153 -40.47 -10.01 14.42
C VAL A 153 -41.29 -10.99 15.24
N LEU A 154 -40.63 -11.98 15.85
CA LEU A 154 -41.31 -12.95 16.70
C LEU A 154 -41.97 -12.27 17.90
N LEU A 155 -41.27 -11.34 18.56
CA LEU A 155 -41.76 -10.61 19.72
C LEU A 155 -43.00 -9.77 19.40
N ALA A 156 -42.98 -9.05 18.26
CA ALA A 156 -44.06 -8.17 17.83
C ALA A 156 -45.31 -8.92 17.32
N ASP A 157 -45.20 -10.18 16.92
CA ASP A 157 -46.26 -10.90 16.21
C ASP A 157 -47.28 -11.56 17.16
N THR A 158 -48.36 -10.86 17.48
CA THR A 158 -49.39 -11.31 18.43
C THR A 158 -50.16 -12.57 18.01
N GLN A 159 -49.99 -13.06 16.78
CA GLN A 159 -50.64 -14.29 16.31
C GLN A 159 -49.81 -15.55 16.60
N LEU A 160 -48.55 -15.41 17.02
CA LEU A 160 -47.69 -16.52 17.38
C LEU A 160 -47.87 -16.93 18.84
N THR A 161 -48.03 -18.24 19.06
CA THR A 161 -47.98 -18.83 20.40
C THR A 161 -46.54 -18.92 20.91
N GLU A 162 -46.37 -18.99 22.22
CA GLU A 162 -45.04 -19.12 22.83
C GLU A 162 -44.24 -20.33 22.32
N PRO A 163 -44.80 -21.56 22.21
CA PRO A 163 -44.07 -22.68 21.60
C PRO A 163 -43.63 -22.43 20.16
N GLN A 164 -44.44 -21.72 19.36
CA GLN A 164 -44.09 -21.37 17.99
C GLN A 164 -42.93 -20.38 17.95
N ARG A 165 -42.94 -19.38 18.83
CA ARG A 165 -41.84 -18.40 18.95
C ARG A 165 -40.53 -19.07 19.33
N ILE A 166 -40.54 -19.95 20.33
CA ILE A 166 -39.36 -20.69 20.78
C ILE A 166 -38.78 -21.53 19.63
N GLN A 167 -39.64 -22.26 18.92
CA GLN A 167 -39.19 -23.13 17.82
C GLN A 167 -38.62 -22.35 16.63
N LEU A 168 -39.28 -21.25 16.22
CA LEU A 168 -38.79 -20.38 15.15
C LEU A 168 -37.47 -19.69 15.53
N ALA A 169 -37.34 -19.23 16.77
CA ALA A 169 -36.13 -18.60 17.28
C ALA A 169 -34.95 -19.59 17.31
N GLN A 170 -35.17 -20.83 17.78
CA GLN A 170 -34.15 -21.88 17.75
C GLN A 170 -33.66 -22.14 16.33
N ALA A 171 -34.59 -22.30 15.39
CA ALA A 171 -34.25 -22.56 14.00
C ALA A 171 -33.41 -21.41 13.41
N ARG A 172 -33.76 -20.15 13.71
CA ARG A 172 -32.96 -19.01 13.25
C ARG A 172 -31.54 -19.00 13.83
N ILE A 173 -31.37 -19.34 15.11
CA ILE A 173 -30.03 -19.49 15.72
C ILE A 173 -29.24 -20.60 15.02
N ASN A 174 -29.86 -21.77 14.81
CA ASN A 174 -29.21 -22.91 14.18
C ASN A 174 -28.66 -22.56 12.78
N MET A 175 -29.30 -21.65 12.04
CA MET A 175 -28.83 -21.21 10.73
C MET A 175 -27.45 -20.55 10.75
N LEU A 176 -26.97 -20.05 11.89
CA LEU A 176 -25.61 -19.50 12.00
C LEU A 176 -24.55 -20.60 11.90
N SER A 177 -24.90 -21.85 12.19
CA SER A 177 -24.00 -22.98 12.01
C SER A 177 -23.97 -23.44 10.56
N SER A 178 -22.76 -23.61 10.01
CA SER A 178 -22.53 -24.23 8.70
C SER A 178 -23.04 -25.69 8.60
N ALA A 179 -23.32 -26.34 9.74
CA ALA A 179 -23.91 -27.68 9.78
C ALA A 179 -25.42 -27.71 9.44
N THR A 180 -26.10 -26.56 9.44
CA THR A 180 -27.53 -26.50 9.15
C THR A 180 -27.80 -26.72 7.66
N THR A 181 -28.55 -27.78 7.36
CA THR A 181 -28.98 -28.13 6.00
C THR A 181 -30.47 -27.92 5.81
N LEU A 182 -30.91 -27.87 4.55
CA LEU A 182 -32.35 -27.81 4.25
C LEU A 182 -33.12 -28.98 4.88
N ALA A 183 -32.52 -30.18 4.91
CA ALA A 183 -33.13 -31.37 5.49
C ALA A 183 -33.25 -31.27 7.01
N THR A 184 -32.23 -30.77 7.71
CA THR A 184 -32.29 -30.56 9.17
C THR A 184 -33.28 -29.46 9.51
N MET A 185 -33.23 -28.32 8.81
CA MET A 185 -34.18 -27.21 8.99
C MET A 185 -35.64 -27.65 8.82
N THR A 186 -35.93 -28.42 7.76
CA THR A 186 -37.29 -28.91 7.48
C THR A 186 -37.78 -29.85 8.59
N ARG A 187 -36.89 -30.71 9.11
CA ARG A 187 -37.20 -31.62 10.22
C ARG A 187 -37.47 -30.84 11.51
N ASP A 188 -36.61 -29.88 11.83
CA ASP A 188 -36.67 -29.11 13.07
C ASP A 188 -37.94 -28.24 13.14
N LEU A 189 -38.48 -27.83 11.99
CA LEU A 189 -39.72 -27.04 11.89
C LEU A 189 -40.97 -27.88 11.57
N ALA A 190 -40.89 -29.21 11.58
CA ALA A 190 -41.97 -30.09 11.12
C ALA A 190 -43.27 -29.94 11.93
N THR A 191 -43.19 -29.60 13.22
CA THR A 191 -44.34 -29.48 14.13
C THR A 191 -45.08 -28.14 14.04
N LEU A 192 -44.49 -27.13 13.37
CA LEU A 192 -45.17 -25.86 13.11
C LEU A 192 -46.24 -26.02 12.02
N PRO A 193 -47.35 -25.28 12.11
CA PRO A 193 -48.42 -25.32 11.10
C PRO A 193 -47.89 -24.95 9.70
N ALA A 194 -48.62 -25.39 8.67
CA ALA A 194 -48.30 -25.04 7.28
C ALA A 194 -48.78 -23.63 6.90
N ASP A 195 -49.89 -23.18 7.50
CA ASP A 195 -50.55 -21.90 7.19
C ASP A 195 -50.46 -20.90 8.37
N GLY A 196 -50.84 -19.66 8.11
CA GLY A 196 -50.79 -18.56 9.07
C GLY A 196 -49.38 -18.04 9.32
N HIS A 197 -49.24 -17.08 10.24
CA HIS A 197 -47.96 -16.40 10.49
C HIS A 197 -46.81 -17.37 10.84
N ALA A 198 -47.09 -18.40 11.66
CA ALA A 198 -46.09 -19.41 12.01
C ALA A 198 -45.67 -20.26 10.79
N GLY A 199 -46.61 -20.61 9.89
CA GLY A 199 -46.30 -21.33 8.66
C GLY A 199 -45.51 -20.50 7.65
N GLU A 200 -45.86 -19.23 7.50
CA GLU A 200 -45.17 -18.28 6.62
C GLU A 200 -43.73 -18.01 7.10
N LEU A 201 -43.52 -17.84 8.42
CA LEU A 201 -42.19 -17.70 9.02
C LEU A 201 -41.35 -18.99 8.91
N LYS A 202 -41.98 -20.16 9.08
CA LYS A 202 -41.33 -21.45 8.83
C LYS A 202 -40.84 -21.55 7.39
N GLN A 203 -41.71 -21.26 6.43
CA GLN A 203 -41.38 -21.39 5.02
C GLN A 203 -40.28 -20.38 4.63
N TYR A 204 -40.30 -19.19 5.23
CA TYR A 204 -39.20 -18.22 5.08
C TYR A 204 -37.85 -18.82 5.51
N LEU A 205 -37.76 -19.41 6.71
CA LEU A 205 -36.49 -20.00 7.21
C LEU A 205 -36.00 -21.15 6.32
N ILE A 206 -36.92 -22.01 5.86
CA ILE A 206 -36.61 -23.11 4.92
C ILE A 206 -36.03 -22.55 3.61
N ASN A 207 -36.67 -21.53 3.02
CA ASN A 207 -36.21 -20.92 1.78
C ASN A 207 -34.90 -20.14 1.94
N ALA A 208 -34.67 -19.56 3.12
CA ALA A 208 -33.41 -18.89 3.45
C ALA A 208 -32.25 -19.90 3.53
N VAL A 209 -32.46 -21.07 4.14
CA VAL A 209 -31.48 -22.16 4.11
C VAL A 209 -31.22 -22.64 2.69
N ALA A 210 -32.27 -22.80 1.86
CA ALA A 210 -32.09 -23.15 0.45
C ALA A 210 -31.22 -22.11 -0.29
N PHE A 211 -31.45 -20.81 -0.06
CA PHE A 211 -30.62 -19.74 -0.60
C PHE A 211 -29.16 -19.84 -0.15
N TYR A 212 -28.91 -20.02 1.15
CA TYR A 212 -27.55 -20.16 1.68
C TYR A 212 -26.84 -21.43 1.17
N GLN A 213 -27.57 -22.50 0.87
CA GLN A 213 -27.02 -23.70 0.25
C GLN A 213 -26.83 -23.62 -1.27
N GLY A 214 -27.16 -22.48 -1.90
CA GLY A 214 -27.06 -22.31 -3.36
C GLY A 214 -28.18 -22.98 -4.15
N LEU A 215 -29.27 -23.43 -3.50
CA LEU A 215 -30.43 -24.05 -4.15
C LEU A 215 -31.37 -22.96 -4.71
N PHE A 216 -30.89 -22.19 -5.69
CA PHE A 216 -31.53 -20.95 -6.12
C PHE A 216 -32.93 -21.14 -6.72
N GLU A 217 -33.18 -22.19 -7.50
CA GLU A 217 -34.51 -22.48 -8.05
C GLU A 217 -35.56 -22.73 -6.96
N GLN A 218 -35.17 -23.47 -5.91
CA GLN A 218 -36.03 -23.74 -4.77
C GLN A 218 -36.26 -22.49 -3.94
N ALA A 219 -35.21 -21.72 -3.64
CA ALA A 219 -35.31 -20.45 -2.94
C ALA A 219 -36.19 -19.46 -3.72
N ASN A 220 -36.02 -19.38 -5.04
CA ASN A 220 -36.79 -18.51 -5.93
C ASN A 220 -38.28 -18.83 -5.85
N SER A 221 -38.65 -20.08 -6.09
CA SER A 221 -40.05 -20.53 -6.06
C SER A 221 -40.67 -20.33 -4.68
N GLY A 222 -39.90 -20.65 -3.63
CA GLY A 222 -40.35 -20.52 -2.24
C GLY A 222 -40.53 -19.07 -1.79
N PHE A 223 -39.62 -18.15 -2.13
CA PHE A 223 -39.81 -16.74 -1.79
C PHE A 223 -40.90 -16.09 -2.65
N GLN A 224 -41.09 -16.53 -3.90
CA GLN A 224 -42.16 -16.02 -4.76
C GLN A 224 -43.55 -16.27 -4.15
N SER A 225 -43.80 -17.45 -3.59
CA SER A 225 -45.07 -17.77 -2.93
C SER A 225 -45.30 -16.96 -1.64
N LEU A 226 -44.23 -16.50 -1.00
CA LEU A 226 -44.30 -15.68 0.22
C LEU A 226 -44.49 -14.19 -0.04
N THR A 227 -44.42 -13.70 -1.29
CA THR A 227 -44.60 -12.27 -1.61
C THR A 227 -46.01 -11.72 -1.32
N THR A 228 -46.97 -12.62 -1.06
CA THR A 228 -48.36 -12.33 -0.67
C THR A 228 -48.72 -12.90 0.70
N ALA A 229 -47.73 -13.21 1.54
CA ALA A 229 -47.93 -13.68 2.91
C ALA A 229 -48.73 -12.66 3.74
N ASN A 230 -49.53 -13.17 4.69
CA ASN A 230 -50.31 -12.32 5.60
C ASN A 230 -49.41 -11.65 6.65
N GLN A 231 -48.33 -12.33 7.04
CA GLN A 231 -47.30 -11.80 7.91
C GLN A 231 -46.52 -10.71 7.15
N PRO A 232 -46.62 -9.42 7.56
CA PRO A 232 -46.11 -8.31 6.73
C PRO A 232 -44.58 -8.31 6.56
N TRP A 233 -43.84 -8.73 7.58
CA TRP A 233 -42.38 -8.87 7.51
C TRP A 233 -41.98 -9.97 6.53
N VAL A 234 -42.68 -11.12 6.53
CA VAL A 234 -42.40 -12.20 5.56
C VAL A 234 -42.66 -11.74 4.13
N ALA A 235 -43.78 -11.05 3.87
CA ALA A 235 -44.12 -10.56 2.54
C ALA A 235 -43.08 -9.58 1.97
N GLU A 236 -42.65 -8.63 2.80
CA GLU A 236 -41.62 -7.66 2.42
C GLU A 236 -40.25 -8.34 2.23
N THR A 237 -39.83 -9.15 3.20
CA THR A 237 -38.52 -9.81 3.21
C THR A 237 -38.38 -10.81 2.05
N ALA A 238 -39.45 -11.52 1.71
CA ALA A 238 -39.46 -12.44 0.57
C ALA A 238 -39.20 -11.71 -0.76
N ARG A 239 -39.81 -10.52 -0.96
CA ARG A 239 -39.56 -9.69 -2.15
C ARG A 239 -38.11 -9.21 -2.21
N TYR A 240 -37.53 -8.82 -1.08
CA TYR A 240 -36.14 -8.45 -0.99
C TYR A 240 -35.20 -9.65 -1.27
N MET A 241 -35.51 -10.83 -0.71
CA MET A 241 -34.73 -12.05 -0.93
C MET A 241 -34.73 -12.50 -2.40
N LEU A 242 -35.83 -12.28 -3.14
CA LEU A 242 -35.85 -12.55 -4.58
C LEU A 242 -34.81 -11.75 -5.36
N ILE A 243 -34.50 -10.51 -4.96
CA ILE A 243 -33.41 -9.72 -5.56
C ILE A 243 -32.09 -10.45 -5.35
N ARG A 244 -31.81 -10.87 -4.11
CA ARG A 244 -30.57 -11.58 -3.76
C ARG A 244 -30.45 -12.92 -4.45
N VAL A 245 -31.54 -13.67 -4.61
CA VAL A 245 -31.57 -14.93 -5.36
C VAL A 245 -31.14 -14.70 -6.80
N SER A 246 -31.73 -13.73 -7.50
CA SER A 246 -31.34 -13.42 -8.90
C SER A 246 -29.88 -13.02 -9.02
N LEU A 247 -29.36 -12.18 -8.13
CA LEU A 247 -27.95 -11.77 -8.17
C LEU A 247 -26.97 -12.91 -7.92
N ASN A 248 -27.30 -13.84 -7.02
CA ASN A 248 -26.42 -14.98 -6.74
C ASN A 248 -26.52 -16.04 -7.84
N GLN A 249 -27.73 -16.27 -8.38
CA GLN A 249 -27.92 -17.14 -9.54
C GLN A 249 -27.16 -16.61 -10.75
N ALA A 250 -27.13 -15.28 -10.94
CA ALA A 250 -26.35 -14.66 -12.02
C ALA A 250 -24.85 -14.97 -11.96
N MET A 251 -24.31 -15.17 -10.76
CA MET A 251 -22.88 -15.38 -10.51
C MET A 251 -22.50 -16.85 -10.31
N GLU A 252 -23.47 -17.77 -10.30
CA GLU A 252 -23.27 -19.19 -9.93
C GLU A 252 -22.21 -19.89 -10.80
N ASN A 253 -22.17 -19.56 -12.09
CA ASN A 253 -21.28 -20.18 -13.08
C ASN A 253 -20.25 -19.20 -13.66
N ALA A 254 -20.04 -18.06 -12.99
CA ALA A 254 -19.20 -16.96 -13.47
C ALA A 254 -17.71 -17.18 -13.13
N LEU A 255 -17.13 -18.29 -13.62
CA LEU A 255 -15.74 -18.70 -13.33
C LEU A 255 -14.89 -18.81 -14.61
N ASP A 256 -13.65 -18.33 -14.57
CA ASP A 256 -12.65 -18.51 -15.63
C ASP A 256 -12.06 -19.93 -15.65
N GLU A 257 -11.12 -20.20 -16.57
CA GLU A 257 -10.43 -21.49 -16.69
C GLU A 257 -9.58 -21.87 -15.48
N TYR A 258 -9.26 -20.90 -14.60
CA TYR A 258 -8.53 -21.10 -13.36
C TYR A 258 -9.44 -21.15 -12.13
N ASN A 259 -10.76 -21.23 -12.35
CA ASN A 259 -11.77 -21.24 -11.30
C ASN A 259 -11.82 -19.93 -10.49
N MET A 260 -11.33 -18.83 -11.07
CA MET A 260 -11.42 -17.48 -10.52
C MET A 260 -12.70 -16.79 -11.00
N PHE A 261 -13.25 -15.87 -10.21
CA PHE A 261 -14.47 -15.17 -10.59
C PHE A 261 -14.25 -14.27 -11.81
N ASN A 262 -15.11 -14.42 -12.82
CA ASN A 262 -15.12 -13.60 -14.04
C ASN A 262 -16.54 -13.11 -14.34
N VAL A 263 -16.75 -11.79 -14.22
CA VAL A 263 -18.06 -11.15 -14.42
C VAL A 263 -18.59 -11.29 -15.85
N ASP A 264 -17.72 -11.41 -16.86
CA ASP A 264 -18.15 -11.54 -18.26
C ASP A 264 -18.91 -12.84 -18.53
N LYS A 265 -18.71 -13.84 -17.67
CA LYS A 265 -19.41 -15.13 -17.71
C LYS A 265 -20.68 -15.16 -16.86
N ALA A 266 -21.04 -14.06 -16.21
CA ALA A 266 -22.26 -13.98 -15.42
C ALA A 266 -23.53 -14.04 -16.31
N ASP A 267 -24.61 -14.60 -15.77
CA ASP A 267 -25.90 -14.62 -16.44
C ASP A 267 -26.55 -13.23 -16.41
N LYS A 268 -26.42 -12.53 -17.52
CA LYS A 268 -26.94 -11.17 -17.72
C LYS A 268 -28.47 -11.11 -17.60
N GLU A 269 -29.18 -12.19 -17.91
CA GLU A 269 -30.63 -12.21 -17.82
C GLU A 269 -31.09 -12.27 -16.35
N GLN A 270 -30.40 -13.05 -15.53
CA GLN A 270 -30.60 -13.00 -14.08
C GLN A 270 -30.21 -11.64 -13.48
N GLY A 271 -29.17 -11.00 -14.03
CA GLY A 271 -28.85 -9.60 -13.71
C GLY A 271 -30.01 -8.65 -14.00
N ARG A 272 -30.62 -8.71 -15.19
CA ARG A 272 -31.81 -7.89 -15.54
C ARG A 272 -33.01 -8.22 -14.66
N ARG A 273 -33.22 -9.50 -14.37
CA ARG A 273 -34.26 -9.95 -13.43
C ARG A 273 -34.08 -9.36 -12.04
N ALA A 274 -32.84 -9.19 -11.57
CA ALA A 274 -32.57 -8.51 -10.31
C ALA A 274 -33.00 -7.03 -10.37
N VAL A 275 -32.75 -6.33 -11.49
CA VAL A 275 -33.20 -4.94 -11.69
C VAL A 275 -34.73 -4.84 -11.60
N GLU A 276 -35.46 -5.70 -12.33
CA GLU A 276 -36.93 -5.75 -12.27
C GLU A 276 -37.45 -5.95 -10.84
N ARG A 277 -36.78 -6.82 -10.07
CA ARG A 277 -37.14 -7.12 -8.68
C ARG A 277 -36.84 -5.96 -7.73
N ILE A 278 -35.74 -5.23 -7.97
CA ILE A 278 -35.42 -4.01 -7.21
C ILE A 278 -36.51 -2.97 -7.48
N ASP A 279 -36.87 -2.73 -8.74
CA ASP A 279 -37.91 -1.78 -9.13
C ASP A 279 -39.25 -2.14 -8.46
N ALA A 280 -39.66 -3.41 -8.55
CA ALA A 280 -40.90 -3.88 -7.94
C ALA A 280 -40.89 -3.77 -6.40
N TYR A 281 -39.75 -4.03 -5.76
CA TYR A 281 -39.60 -3.86 -4.30
C TYR A 281 -39.72 -2.39 -3.91
N LEU A 282 -38.99 -1.48 -4.57
CA LEU A 282 -39.02 -0.05 -4.25
C LEU A 282 -40.37 0.61 -4.58
N GLN A 283 -41.10 0.10 -5.57
CA GLN A 283 -42.46 0.53 -5.85
C GLN A 283 -43.44 0.12 -4.75
N ALA A 284 -43.35 -1.13 -4.27
CA ALA A 284 -44.23 -1.64 -3.22
C ALA A 284 -43.86 -1.12 -1.82
N TYR A 285 -42.56 -0.92 -1.55
CA TYR A 285 -42.00 -0.53 -0.26
C TYR A 285 -41.00 0.63 -0.40
N PRO A 286 -41.43 1.84 -0.80
CA PRO A 286 -40.53 2.97 -1.03
C PRO A 286 -39.78 3.43 0.23
N LYS A 287 -40.36 3.14 1.41
CA LYS A 287 -39.78 3.36 2.75
C LYS A 287 -39.65 2.03 3.53
N GLY A 288 -39.51 0.93 2.80
CA GLY A 288 -39.35 -0.41 3.37
C GLY A 288 -38.06 -0.57 4.17
N ARG A 289 -37.99 -1.65 4.94
CA ARG A 289 -36.85 -2.05 5.78
C ARG A 289 -35.57 -2.23 4.98
N TYR A 290 -35.68 -2.64 3.71
CA TYR A 290 -34.56 -2.93 2.83
C TYR A 290 -34.39 -1.91 1.70
N ALA A 291 -35.07 -0.75 1.75
CA ALA A 291 -35.07 0.23 0.66
C ALA A 291 -33.66 0.72 0.30
N ASP A 292 -32.82 1.03 1.30
CA ASP A 292 -31.47 1.52 1.04
C ASP A 292 -30.56 0.41 0.49
N SER A 293 -30.68 -0.80 1.02
CA SER A 293 -29.95 -1.95 0.50
C SER A 293 -30.37 -2.30 -0.93
N ALA A 294 -31.68 -2.31 -1.23
CA ALA A 294 -32.20 -2.53 -2.57
C ALA A 294 -31.71 -1.47 -3.57
N ARG A 295 -31.65 -0.18 -3.18
CA ARG A 295 -31.03 0.88 -3.99
C ARG A 295 -29.54 0.62 -4.23
N GLY A 296 -28.83 0.12 -3.23
CA GLY A 296 -27.42 -0.28 -3.37
C GLY A 296 -27.22 -1.43 -4.35
N LEU A 297 -28.13 -2.41 -4.37
CA LEU A 297 -28.04 -3.61 -5.21
C LEU A 297 -28.15 -3.33 -6.71
N TYR A 298 -28.62 -2.16 -7.15
CA TYR A 298 -28.51 -1.75 -8.56
C TYR A 298 -27.06 -1.77 -9.04
N ARG A 299 -26.08 -1.40 -8.20
CA ARG A 299 -24.67 -1.37 -8.62
C ARG A 299 -24.17 -2.77 -8.96
N ARG A 300 -24.44 -3.74 -8.10
CA ARG A 300 -24.11 -5.15 -8.35
C ARG A 300 -24.87 -5.70 -9.56
N ALA A 301 -26.14 -5.34 -9.75
CA ALA A 301 -26.92 -5.76 -10.89
C ALA A 301 -26.34 -5.24 -12.22
N TYR A 302 -26.04 -3.93 -12.32
CA TYR A 302 -25.48 -3.34 -13.53
C TYR A 302 -24.05 -3.83 -13.81
N TRP A 303 -23.25 -4.07 -12.78
CA TRP A 303 -21.94 -4.72 -12.93
C TRP A 303 -22.07 -6.12 -13.55
N VAL A 304 -22.97 -6.95 -13.02
CA VAL A 304 -23.26 -8.30 -13.56
C VAL A 304 -23.79 -8.25 -15.00
N ILE A 305 -24.60 -7.25 -15.34
CA ILE A 305 -25.14 -7.07 -16.70
C ILE A 305 -24.04 -6.62 -17.68
N GLY A 306 -23.01 -5.93 -17.19
CA GLY A 306 -22.03 -5.20 -18.01
C GLY A 306 -22.59 -3.88 -18.55
N ASP A 307 -23.52 -3.25 -17.85
CA ASP A 307 -24.06 -1.93 -18.22
C ASP A 307 -23.25 -0.82 -17.53
N GLU A 308 -22.10 -0.49 -18.12
CA GLU A 308 -21.16 0.49 -17.57
C GLU A 308 -21.74 1.90 -17.50
N ASN A 309 -22.65 2.27 -18.40
CA ASN A 309 -23.32 3.57 -18.38
C ASN A 309 -24.26 3.68 -17.18
N ALA A 310 -25.12 2.69 -16.97
CA ALA A 310 -26.00 2.66 -15.82
C ALA A 310 -25.21 2.56 -14.50
N LEU A 311 -24.14 1.76 -14.48
CA LEU A 311 -23.26 1.58 -13.32
C LEU A 311 -22.54 2.89 -12.95
N SER A 312 -21.88 3.53 -13.91
CA SER A 312 -21.15 4.80 -13.70
C SER A 312 -22.10 5.92 -13.26
N ALA A 313 -23.28 6.06 -13.87
CA ALA A 313 -24.30 7.03 -13.44
C ALA A 313 -24.84 6.77 -12.02
N ARG A 314 -24.79 5.52 -11.52
CA ARG A 314 -25.13 5.22 -10.12
C ARG A 314 -23.98 5.59 -9.19
N TYR A 315 -22.75 5.21 -9.52
CA TYR A 315 -21.58 5.58 -8.72
C TYR A 315 -21.40 7.10 -8.60
N GLN A 316 -21.57 7.85 -9.70
CA GLN A 316 -21.51 9.31 -9.71
C GLN A 316 -22.48 9.93 -8.69
N ARG A 317 -23.70 9.39 -8.58
CA ARG A 317 -24.70 9.84 -7.60
C ARG A 317 -24.37 9.45 -6.17
N VAL A 318 -23.87 8.23 -5.96
CA VAL A 318 -23.50 7.74 -4.62
C VAL A 318 -22.34 8.56 -4.05
N ILE A 319 -21.28 8.78 -4.83
CA ILE A 319 -20.16 9.62 -4.41
C ILE A 319 -20.64 11.03 -4.09
N ALA A 320 -21.41 11.67 -4.99
CA ALA A 320 -21.85 13.05 -4.80
C ALA A 320 -22.70 13.27 -3.53
N ALA A 321 -23.34 12.23 -3.03
CA ALA A 321 -24.17 12.28 -1.82
C ALA A 321 -23.38 11.97 -0.52
N GLN A 322 -22.18 11.39 -0.61
CA GLN A 322 -21.44 10.92 0.55
C GLN A 322 -20.49 12.01 1.09
N LYS A 323 -20.40 12.10 2.42
CA LYS A 323 -19.50 13.02 3.13
C LYS A 323 -18.64 12.34 4.19
N ASP A 324 -18.99 11.10 4.54
CA ASP A 324 -18.22 10.28 5.45
C ASP A 324 -17.01 9.67 4.72
N LEU A 325 -15.83 9.79 5.33
CA LEU A 325 -14.58 9.38 4.70
C LEU A 325 -14.50 7.86 4.53
N ASP A 326 -14.89 7.09 5.54
CA ASP A 326 -14.83 5.62 5.51
C ASP A 326 -15.78 5.06 4.44
N ALA A 327 -16.97 5.66 4.34
CA ALA A 327 -17.92 5.30 3.30
C ALA A 327 -17.45 5.74 1.90
N LEU A 328 -16.74 6.87 1.76
CA LEU A 328 -16.09 7.27 0.51
C LEU A 328 -14.98 6.30 0.11
N GLN A 329 -14.13 5.88 1.04
CA GLN A 329 -13.10 4.89 0.80
C GLN A 329 -13.71 3.55 0.35
N THR A 330 -14.76 3.10 1.04
CA THR A 330 -15.48 1.86 0.69
C THR A 330 -16.05 1.92 -0.73
N ILE A 331 -16.72 3.02 -1.09
CA ILE A 331 -17.29 3.14 -2.44
C ILE A 331 -16.20 3.34 -3.51
N ASN A 332 -15.10 4.04 -3.21
CA ASN A 332 -13.99 4.20 -4.15
C ASN A 332 -13.30 2.87 -4.45
N ASN A 333 -13.12 2.02 -3.43
CA ASN A 333 -12.64 0.65 -3.63
C ASN A 333 -13.59 -0.17 -4.53
N GLU A 334 -14.90 -0.03 -4.34
CA GLU A 334 -15.88 -0.69 -5.21
C GLU A 334 -15.79 -0.16 -6.65
N ILE A 335 -15.71 1.15 -6.84
CA ILE A 335 -15.64 1.81 -8.14
C ILE A 335 -14.39 1.40 -8.91
N ASP A 336 -13.24 1.43 -8.24
CA ASP A 336 -11.98 1.03 -8.83
C ASP A 336 -12.07 -0.40 -9.35
N ASN A 337 -12.37 -1.35 -8.46
CA ASN A 337 -12.44 -2.77 -8.79
C ASN A 337 -13.54 -3.18 -9.77
N LYS A 338 -14.67 -2.46 -9.82
CA LYS A 338 -15.88 -2.88 -10.57
C LYS A 338 -16.15 -2.05 -11.83
N LEU A 339 -15.51 -0.89 -11.96
CA LEU A 339 -15.70 0.01 -13.10
C LEU A 339 -14.36 0.47 -13.68
N LEU A 340 -13.47 1.07 -12.90
CA LEU A 340 -12.24 1.72 -13.41
C LEU A 340 -11.08 0.75 -13.68
N GLU A 341 -11.23 -0.52 -13.32
CA GLU A 341 -10.38 -1.62 -13.79
C GLU A 341 -10.90 -2.29 -15.08
N SER A 342 -12.11 -1.92 -15.54
CA SER A 342 -12.66 -2.42 -16.79
C SER A 342 -12.06 -1.68 -17.99
N SER A 343 -11.28 -2.38 -18.83
CA SER A 343 -10.69 -1.79 -20.04
C SER A 343 -11.71 -1.41 -21.12
N SER A 344 -12.97 -1.88 -21.00
CA SER A 344 -14.08 -1.43 -21.86
C SER A 344 -14.66 -0.08 -21.43
N PHE A 345 -14.43 0.35 -20.19
CA PHE A 345 -14.95 1.61 -19.69
C PHE A 345 -14.07 2.77 -20.16
N ILE A 346 -14.40 3.31 -21.35
CA ILE A 346 -13.63 4.39 -21.99
C ILE A 346 -14.47 5.63 -22.32
N GLN A 347 -15.78 5.56 -22.09
CA GLN A 347 -16.70 6.66 -22.33
C GLN A 347 -17.96 6.53 -21.47
N THR A 348 -18.43 7.64 -20.91
CA THR A 348 -19.74 7.74 -20.25
C THR A 348 -20.29 9.15 -20.41
N PRO A 349 -21.61 9.32 -20.68
CA PRO A 349 -22.21 10.66 -20.78
C PRO A 349 -22.62 11.24 -19.41
N ASP A 350 -22.81 10.40 -18.39
CA ASP A 350 -23.53 10.77 -17.17
C ASP A 350 -22.66 10.76 -15.89
N ALA A 351 -21.36 10.48 -16.03
CA ALA A 351 -20.44 10.37 -14.91
C ALA A 351 -19.10 11.11 -15.15
N PRO A 352 -19.12 12.45 -15.25
CA PRO A 352 -17.95 13.26 -15.60
C PRO A 352 -16.79 13.14 -14.62
N LEU A 353 -17.06 12.89 -13.32
CA LEU A 353 -15.99 12.67 -12.35
C LEU A 353 -15.26 11.35 -12.60
N LEU A 354 -16.02 10.29 -12.92
CA LEU A 354 -15.44 8.99 -13.22
C LEU A 354 -14.73 9.01 -14.58
N MET A 355 -15.27 9.74 -15.56
CA MET A 355 -14.64 9.95 -16.86
C MET A 355 -13.28 10.64 -16.73
N LEU A 356 -13.19 11.71 -15.92
CA LEU A 356 -11.91 12.37 -15.61
C LEU A 356 -10.86 11.40 -15.09
N VAL A 357 -11.22 10.61 -14.08
CA VAL A 357 -10.28 9.67 -13.43
C VAL A 357 -9.87 8.56 -14.40
N GLN A 358 -10.82 8.06 -15.19
CA GLN A 358 -10.57 7.07 -16.21
C GLN A 358 -9.60 7.59 -17.28
N ASP A 359 -9.78 8.82 -17.73
CA ASP A 359 -8.91 9.44 -18.71
C ASP A 359 -7.52 9.76 -18.16
N LEU A 360 -7.40 10.15 -16.88
CA LEU A 360 -6.10 10.27 -16.21
C LEU A 360 -5.33 8.95 -16.24
N LYS A 361 -5.99 7.82 -15.95
CA LYS A 361 -5.36 6.48 -16.05
C LYS A 361 -4.93 6.16 -17.48
N ARG A 362 -5.71 6.57 -18.49
CA ARG A 362 -5.39 6.38 -19.91
C ARG A 362 -4.21 7.23 -20.40
N LEU A 363 -3.87 8.34 -19.74
CA LEU A 363 -2.66 9.13 -20.04
C LEU A 363 -1.35 8.37 -19.70
N GLY A 364 -1.41 7.32 -18.88
CA GLY A 364 -0.28 6.45 -18.53
C GLY A 364 -0.25 5.11 -19.29
N SER A 365 -1.13 4.90 -20.27
CA SER A 365 -1.39 3.56 -20.82
C SER A 365 -0.30 3.01 -21.74
N ASP A 366 0.58 3.87 -22.27
CA ASP A 366 1.73 3.48 -23.11
C ASP A 366 2.81 2.71 -22.34
N LYS A 367 2.74 2.68 -21.00
CA LYS A 367 3.74 2.08 -20.10
C LYS A 367 3.20 0.94 -19.21
N GLY A 368 1.90 0.62 -19.28
CA GLY A 368 1.23 -0.25 -18.30
C GLY A 368 1.02 -1.71 -18.71
N TRP A 369 0.94 -2.61 -17.71
CA TRP A 369 0.67 -4.05 -17.87
C TRP A 369 -0.73 -4.39 -18.38
N MET A 370 -1.71 -3.48 -18.22
CA MET A 370 -3.11 -3.69 -18.60
C MET A 370 -3.48 -3.24 -20.03
N GLN A 371 -2.56 -2.63 -20.80
CA GLN A 371 -2.77 -2.18 -22.19
C GLN A 371 -4.08 -1.42 -22.46
N TRP A 372 -4.34 -0.37 -21.70
CA TRP A 372 -5.53 0.48 -21.91
C TRP A 372 -5.41 1.26 -23.23
N PRO A 373 -6.53 1.48 -23.96
CA PRO A 373 -6.49 2.33 -25.13
C PRO A 373 -6.12 3.76 -24.72
N ALA A 374 -5.06 4.30 -25.31
CA ALA A 374 -4.61 5.66 -25.05
C ALA A 374 -5.74 6.67 -25.31
N LEU A 375 -5.81 7.73 -24.50
CA LEU A 375 -6.72 8.84 -24.75
C LEU A 375 -6.27 9.56 -26.03
N SER A 376 -7.18 9.78 -26.97
CA SER A 376 -6.93 10.60 -28.15
C SER A 376 -7.38 12.05 -27.93
N GLU A 377 -6.76 12.97 -28.67
CA GLU A 377 -7.13 14.39 -28.64
C GLU A 377 -8.59 14.60 -29.08
N ALA A 378 -9.06 13.83 -30.07
CA ALA A 378 -10.45 13.92 -30.55
C ALA A 378 -11.46 13.49 -29.47
N GLU A 379 -11.17 12.42 -28.72
CA GLU A 379 -12.00 12.02 -27.58
C GLU A 379 -12.01 13.07 -26.49
N LEU A 380 -10.83 13.61 -26.13
CA LEU A 380 -10.71 14.67 -25.14
C LEU A 380 -11.54 15.91 -25.53
N ILE A 381 -11.44 16.38 -26.77
CA ILE A 381 -12.22 17.54 -27.26
C ILE A 381 -13.73 17.23 -27.22
N ALA A 382 -14.13 16.02 -27.62
CA ALA A 382 -15.54 15.63 -27.63
C ALA A 382 -16.19 15.62 -26.23
N GLN A 383 -15.40 15.45 -25.17
CA GLN A 383 -15.89 15.42 -23.79
C GLN A 383 -16.10 16.81 -23.18
N GLN A 384 -15.64 17.89 -23.82
CA GLN A 384 -15.68 19.24 -23.23
C GLN A 384 -17.08 19.64 -22.76
N ALA A 385 -18.10 19.43 -23.60
CA ALA A 385 -19.48 19.81 -23.28
C ALA A 385 -20.00 19.10 -22.01
N MET A 386 -19.66 17.82 -21.82
CA MET A 386 -20.05 17.05 -20.64
C MET A 386 -19.42 17.64 -19.36
N PHE A 387 -18.15 18.03 -19.40
CA PHE A 387 -17.51 18.70 -18.26
C PHE A 387 -18.10 20.08 -18.01
N ASP A 388 -18.37 20.86 -19.06
CA ASP A 388 -18.95 22.19 -18.96
C ASP A 388 -20.35 22.14 -18.32
N ASP A 389 -21.21 21.22 -18.76
CA ASP A 389 -22.55 21.00 -18.21
C ASP A 389 -22.52 20.55 -16.74
N ALA A 390 -21.44 19.88 -16.33
CA ALA A 390 -21.22 19.45 -14.95
C ALA A 390 -20.55 20.52 -14.06
N GLY A 391 -20.24 21.71 -14.61
CA GLY A 391 -19.49 22.76 -13.89
C GLY A 391 -18.05 22.36 -13.57
N MET A 392 -17.43 21.57 -14.43
CA MET A 392 -16.09 20.97 -14.27
C MET A 392 -15.05 21.55 -15.25
N GLN A 393 -15.16 22.83 -15.58
CA GLN A 393 -14.29 23.50 -16.55
C GLN A 393 -12.81 23.44 -16.17
N GLN A 394 -12.48 23.57 -14.88
CA GLN A 394 -11.09 23.49 -14.41
C GLN A 394 -10.53 22.07 -14.50
N GLN A 395 -11.35 21.06 -14.22
CA GLN A 395 -10.95 19.65 -14.36
C GLN A 395 -10.70 19.29 -15.82
N TYR A 396 -11.54 19.80 -16.73
CA TYR A 396 -11.31 19.66 -18.16
C TYR A 396 -10.01 20.35 -18.60
N ARG A 397 -9.77 21.59 -18.14
CA ARG A 397 -8.51 22.30 -18.39
C ARG A 397 -7.31 21.51 -17.88
N TYR A 398 -7.40 20.94 -16.68
CA TYR A 398 -6.36 20.10 -16.11
C TYR A 398 -6.09 18.89 -16.99
N LEU A 399 -7.13 18.12 -17.36
CA LEU A 399 -6.98 16.94 -18.21
C LEU A 399 -6.35 17.30 -19.57
N HIS A 400 -6.74 18.43 -20.15
CA HIS A 400 -6.16 18.90 -21.42
C HIS A 400 -4.69 19.29 -21.27
N ALA A 401 -4.32 19.99 -20.20
CA ALA A 401 -2.91 20.32 -19.95
C ALA A 401 -2.09 19.05 -19.65
N ALA A 402 -2.65 18.10 -18.91
CA ALA A 402 -2.05 16.81 -18.58
C ALA A 402 -1.84 15.95 -19.84
N PHE A 403 -2.78 15.98 -20.79
CA PHE A 403 -2.60 15.35 -22.09
C PHE A 403 -1.37 15.88 -22.83
N HIS A 404 -1.20 17.21 -22.90
CA HIS A 404 0.00 17.80 -23.52
C HIS A 404 1.29 17.40 -22.80
N TYR A 405 1.29 17.39 -21.47
CA TYR A 405 2.48 17.11 -20.68
C TYR A 405 2.88 15.62 -20.70
N TYR A 406 1.94 14.73 -20.36
CA TYR A 406 2.22 13.30 -20.18
C TYR A 406 2.22 12.53 -21.49
N GLN A 407 1.26 12.81 -22.39
CA GLN A 407 1.11 12.07 -23.64
C GLN A 407 1.94 12.69 -24.77
N GLN A 408 1.82 14.01 -25.00
CA GLN A 408 2.51 14.68 -26.11
C GLN A 408 3.94 15.13 -25.79
N ARG A 409 4.30 15.20 -24.50
CA ARG A 409 5.58 15.75 -24.02
C ARG A 409 5.81 17.19 -24.49
N ASP A 410 4.74 17.97 -24.62
CA ASP A 410 4.76 19.36 -25.08
C ASP A 410 4.58 20.33 -23.89
N ALA A 411 5.70 20.69 -23.27
CA ALA A 411 5.69 21.59 -22.12
C ALA A 411 5.25 23.03 -22.48
N VAL A 412 5.51 23.49 -23.71
CA VAL A 412 5.07 24.83 -24.17
C VAL A 412 3.55 24.89 -24.27
N ALA A 413 2.91 23.88 -24.87
CA ALA A 413 1.46 23.77 -24.94
C ALA A 413 0.82 23.64 -23.55
N THR A 414 1.44 22.85 -22.65
CA THR A 414 1.02 22.77 -21.25
C THR A 414 1.05 24.13 -20.56
N LEU A 415 2.13 24.90 -20.68
CA LEU A 415 2.26 26.23 -20.08
C LEU A 415 1.25 27.23 -20.63
N ALA A 416 0.89 27.13 -21.92
CA ALA A 416 -0.12 27.99 -22.54
C ALA A 416 -1.53 27.79 -21.95
N LEU A 417 -1.83 26.59 -21.43
CA LEU A 417 -3.13 26.26 -20.84
C LEU A 417 -3.24 26.65 -19.35
N ILE A 418 -2.12 26.86 -18.67
CA ILE A 418 -2.08 27.06 -17.22
C ILE A 418 -1.46 28.42 -16.89
N PRO A 419 -2.26 29.46 -16.62
CA PRO A 419 -1.73 30.74 -16.17
C PRO A 419 -1.13 30.65 -14.76
N GLU A 420 -0.36 31.66 -14.37
CA GLU A 420 0.14 31.79 -12.99
C GLU A 420 -1.00 31.95 -11.99
N GLU A 421 -0.85 31.34 -10.82
CA GLU A 421 -1.80 31.52 -9.72
C GLU A 421 -1.71 32.93 -9.14
N THR A 422 -2.85 33.62 -9.08
CA THR A 422 -2.97 34.99 -8.56
C THR A 422 -3.77 35.07 -7.26
N GLY A 423 -4.46 33.99 -6.91
CA GLY A 423 -5.16 33.81 -5.64
C GLY A 423 -4.22 33.62 -4.46
N LYS A 424 -4.82 33.55 -3.27
CA LYS A 424 -4.11 33.32 -1.99
C LYS A 424 -4.37 31.93 -1.42
N ASP A 425 -5.27 31.17 -2.02
CA ASP A 425 -5.71 29.85 -1.57
C ASP A 425 -5.57 28.88 -2.72
N LEU A 426 -4.75 27.85 -2.52
CA LEU A 426 -4.46 26.77 -3.45
C LEU A 426 -4.82 25.42 -2.83
N THR A 427 -5.78 25.41 -1.90
CA THR A 427 -6.25 24.16 -1.27
C THR A 427 -7.12 23.31 -2.19
N ASP A 428 -7.70 23.87 -3.26
CA ASP A 428 -8.45 23.09 -4.24
C ASP A 428 -7.53 22.13 -5.00
N THR A 429 -7.90 20.85 -5.02
CA THR A 429 -7.12 19.78 -5.67
C THR A 429 -6.84 20.08 -7.13
N THR A 430 -7.81 20.57 -7.89
CA THR A 430 -7.68 20.78 -9.34
C THR A 430 -6.78 21.98 -9.61
N ASP A 431 -6.99 23.08 -8.90
CA ASP A 431 -6.17 24.29 -9.02
C ASP A 431 -4.72 24.02 -8.60
N PHE A 432 -4.52 23.28 -7.50
CA PHE A 432 -3.18 22.81 -7.10
C PHE A 432 -2.54 21.95 -8.19
N SER A 433 -3.28 20.99 -8.75
CA SER A 433 -2.77 20.09 -9.81
C SER A 433 -2.37 20.85 -11.08
N LEU A 434 -3.13 21.87 -11.47
CA LEU A 434 -2.76 22.78 -12.57
C LEU A 434 -1.41 23.45 -12.27
N GLN A 435 -1.25 24.04 -11.09
CA GLN A 435 0.01 24.73 -10.76
C GLN A 435 1.19 23.76 -10.59
N VAL A 436 0.96 22.53 -10.12
CA VAL A 436 1.99 21.48 -10.16
C VAL A 436 2.43 21.21 -11.59
N LEU A 437 1.48 21.00 -12.50
CA LEU A 437 1.78 20.71 -13.90
C LEU A 437 2.51 21.87 -14.60
N ARG A 438 2.18 23.11 -14.24
CA ARG A 438 2.93 24.30 -14.69
C ARG A 438 4.39 24.25 -14.25
N GLY A 439 4.65 23.97 -12.98
CA GLY A 439 6.02 23.90 -12.46
C GLY A 439 6.83 22.76 -13.08
N LEU A 440 6.20 21.59 -13.27
CA LEU A 440 6.81 20.46 -13.98
C LEU A 440 7.14 20.81 -15.45
N ALA A 441 6.25 21.52 -16.15
CA ALA A 441 6.51 21.99 -17.51
C ALA A 441 7.63 23.04 -17.58
N LEU A 442 7.76 23.92 -16.58
CA LEU A 442 8.90 24.85 -16.48
C LEU A 442 10.23 24.10 -16.32
N GLU A 443 10.26 23.02 -15.53
CA GLU A 443 11.44 22.16 -15.39
C GLU A 443 11.78 21.40 -16.68
N ALA A 444 10.77 20.90 -17.39
CA ALA A 444 10.94 20.19 -18.65
C ALA A 444 11.58 21.07 -19.74
N GLU A 445 11.31 22.38 -19.71
CA GLU A 445 11.96 23.39 -20.57
C GLU A 445 13.35 23.81 -20.07
N HIS A 446 13.90 23.16 -19.03
CA HIS A 446 15.12 23.57 -18.33
C HIS A 446 15.08 25.00 -17.79
N GLY A 447 13.88 25.53 -17.53
CA GLY A 447 13.62 26.85 -16.98
C GLY A 447 13.79 26.91 -15.47
N TRP A 448 14.95 26.49 -14.94
CA TRP A 448 15.17 26.29 -13.49
C TRP A 448 14.83 27.50 -12.63
N GLN A 449 15.24 28.69 -13.04
CA GLN A 449 14.93 29.93 -12.31
C GLN A 449 13.42 30.22 -12.27
N ALA A 450 12.72 29.94 -13.37
CA ALA A 450 11.27 30.15 -13.44
C ALA A 450 10.54 29.11 -12.59
N ALA A 451 10.96 27.83 -12.65
CA ALA A 451 10.44 26.76 -11.80
C ALA A 451 10.68 27.06 -10.30
N GLU A 452 11.88 27.49 -9.92
CA GLU A 452 12.18 27.88 -8.53
C GLU A 452 11.27 29.04 -8.07
N THR A 453 11.16 30.08 -8.90
CA THR A 453 10.31 31.25 -8.59
C THR A 453 8.85 30.81 -8.41
N HIS A 454 8.38 29.92 -9.27
CA HIS A 454 7.04 29.35 -9.23
C HIS A 454 6.81 28.56 -7.92
N TRP A 455 7.66 27.58 -7.59
CA TRP A 455 7.51 26.80 -6.36
C TRP A 455 7.59 27.64 -5.09
N ARG A 456 8.51 28.61 -5.04
CA ARG A 456 8.61 29.56 -3.92
C ARG A 456 7.35 30.40 -3.78
N HIS A 457 6.75 30.86 -4.87
CA HIS A 457 5.47 31.59 -4.85
C HIS A 457 4.37 30.70 -4.26
N LEU A 458 4.21 29.48 -4.76
CA LEU A 458 3.17 28.55 -4.25
C LEU A 458 3.32 28.24 -2.76
N LEU A 459 4.56 28.13 -2.26
CA LEU A 459 4.85 27.92 -0.82
C LEU A 459 4.41 29.09 0.07
N THR A 460 4.11 30.27 -0.49
CA THR A 460 3.53 31.41 0.25
C THR A 460 2.01 31.41 0.29
N LEU A 461 1.36 30.56 -0.51
CA LEU A 461 -0.09 30.46 -0.60
C LEU A 461 -0.63 29.54 0.49
N LYS A 462 -1.93 29.65 0.78
CA LYS A 462 -2.60 28.70 1.66
C LYS A 462 -2.77 27.36 0.92
N THR A 463 -2.22 26.30 1.50
CA THR A 463 -2.27 24.91 1.02
C THR A 463 -2.68 23.98 2.16
N ASN A 464 -2.97 22.71 1.87
CA ASN A 464 -3.01 21.68 2.89
C ASN A 464 -1.60 21.15 3.21
N GLU A 465 -1.45 20.40 4.31
CA GLU A 465 -0.13 19.99 4.79
C GLU A 465 0.62 19.09 3.80
N THR A 466 -0.06 18.15 3.14
CA THR A 466 0.58 17.27 2.14
C THR A 466 0.97 18.03 0.88
N GLN A 467 0.12 18.95 0.41
CA GLN A 467 0.44 19.89 -0.68
C GLN A 467 1.69 20.71 -0.33
N GLN A 468 1.79 21.22 0.91
CA GLN A 468 2.95 21.95 1.38
C GLN A 468 4.22 21.08 1.37
N GLN A 469 4.12 19.80 1.78
CA GLN A 469 5.26 18.88 1.69
C GLN A 469 5.68 18.63 0.23
N TYR A 470 4.71 18.49 -0.69
CA TYR A 470 5.02 18.28 -2.11
C TYR A 470 5.73 19.50 -2.71
N LEU A 471 5.26 20.71 -2.40
CA LEU A 471 5.92 21.93 -2.87
C LEU A 471 7.36 22.07 -2.34
N GLN A 472 7.62 21.63 -1.09
CA GLN A 472 9.00 21.57 -0.56
C GLN A 472 9.85 20.55 -1.31
N LEU A 473 9.31 19.38 -1.64
CA LEU A 473 10.00 18.37 -2.45
C LEU A 473 10.32 18.93 -3.84
N SER A 474 9.33 19.47 -4.55
CA SER A 474 9.50 20.03 -5.90
C SER A 474 10.57 21.11 -5.92
N LEU A 475 10.55 22.04 -4.95
CA LEU A 475 11.59 23.06 -4.84
C LEU A 475 12.99 22.45 -4.60
N ALA A 476 13.09 21.44 -3.72
CA ALA A 476 14.36 20.77 -3.46
C ALA A 476 14.90 20.09 -4.73
N GLU A 477 14.03 19.41 -5.48
CA GLU A 477 14.39 18.78 -6.75
C GLU A 477 14.84 19.81 -7.79
N THR A 478 14.12 20.92 -7.94
CA THR A 478 14.52 22.01 -8.83
C THR A 478 15.91 22.53 -8.49
N LEU A 479 16.18 22.80 -7.20
CA LEU A 479 17.45 23.34 -6.73
C LEU A 479 18.61 22.38 -6.98
N VAL A 480 18.41 21.08 -6.74
CA VAL A 480 19.40 20.04 -7.05
C VAL A 480 19.67 19.95 -8.55
N LYS A 481 18.63 19.89 -9.39
CA LYS A 481 18.76 19.86 -10.86
C LYS A 481 19.43 21.13 -11.41
N ALA A 482 19.21 22.27 -10.77
CA ALA A 482 19.85 23.54 -11.09
C ALA A 482 21.34 23.62 -10.65
N GLY A 483 21.84 22.63 -9.90
CA GLY A 483 23.22 22.61 -9.39
C GLY A 483 23.44 23.45 -8.13
N HIS A 484 22.37 23.75 -7.38
CA HIS A 484 22.38 24.58 -6.18
C HIS A 484 21.85 23.86 -4.92
N PRO A 485 22.37 22.66 -4.57
CA PRO A 485 21.90 21.92 -3.39
C PRO A 485 22.12 22.69 -2.07
N GLU A 486 23.07 23.64 -2.01
CA GLU A 486 23.32 24.49 -0.85
C GLU A 486 22.13 25.42 -0.52
N ALA A 487 21.37 25.84 -1.52
CA ALA A 487 20.25 26.76 -1.35
C ALA A 487 19.11 26.15 -0.51
N ILE A 488 19.00 24.81 -0.47
CA ILE A 488 18.05 24.06 0.35
C ILE A 488 18.31 24.31 1.85
N PHE A 489 19.56 24.59 2.23
CA PHE A 489 19.97 24.78 3.62
C PHE A 489 20.22 26.24 4.00
N ALA A 490 19.89 27.18 3.11
CA ALA A 490 19.95 28.60 3.42
C ALA A 490 18.96 28.93 4.58
N PRO A 491 19.26 29.93 5.43
CA PRO A 491 18.39 30.30 6.56
C PRO A 491 16.95 30.68 6.18
N ASP A 492 16.74 31.17 4.96
CA ASP A 492 15.45 31.56 4.39
C ASP A 492 14.85 30.50 3.46
N SER A 493 15.44 29.31 3.41
CA SER A 493 14.90 28.20 2.62
C SER A 493 13.56 27.74 3.19
N PRO A 494 12.51 27.60 2.36
CA PRO A 494 11.24 27.02 2.80
C PRO A 494 11.29 25.48 2.87
N VAL A 495 12.37 24.83 2.41
CA VAL A 495 12.56 23.38 2.48
C VAL A 495 13.06 22.99 3.88
N LYS A 496 12.12 22.55 4.74
CA LYS A 496 12.37 22.21 6.14
C LYS A 496 12.24 20.72 6.44
N ASN A 497 11.51 19.97 5.62
CA ASN A 497 11.29 18.55 5.81
C ASN A 497 12.62 17.77 5.84
N LEU A 498 12.89 17.09 6.94
CA LEU A 498 14.16 16.38 7.14
C LEU A 498 14.35 15.24 6.13
N ARG A 499 13.29 14.59 5.65
CA ARG A 499 13.39 13.55 4.62
C ARG A 499 14.10 14.07 3.38
N PHE A 500 13.63 15.18 2.81
CA PHE A 500 14.19 15.76 1.58
C PHE A 500 15.60 16.31 1.82
N ARG A 501 15.79 17.02 2.94
CA ARG A 501 17.10 17.57 3.33
C ARG A 501 18.13 16.46 3.52
N SER A 502 17.76 15.37 4.19
CA SER A 502 18.63 14.21 4.41
C SER A 502 19.02 13.52 3.10
N ALA A 503 18.09 13.40 2.14
CA ALA A 503 18.40 12.84 0.84
C ALA A 503 19.46 13.67 0.12
N VAL A 504 19.30 15.00 0.10
CA VAL A 504 20.26 15.94 -0.49
C VAL A 504 21.61 15.87 0.21
N LEU A 505 21.66 15.76 1.55
CA LEU A 505 22.91 15.59 2.29
C LEU A 505 23.66 14.33 1.85
N LYS A 506 22.94 13.21 1.65
CA LYS A 506 23.52 11.92 1.29
C LYS A 506 24.04 11.86 -0.15
N SER A 507 23.33 12.46 -1.11
CA SER A 507 23.59 12.29 -2.54
C SER A 507 24.24 13.49 -3.23
N ALA A 508 23.84 14.72 -2.87
CA ALA A 508 24.14 15.92 -3.64
C ALA A 508 25.03 16.92 -2.89
N ALA A 509 25.22 16.77 -1.58
CA ALA A 509 26.06 17.67 -0.80
C ALA A 509 27.56 17.37 -0.97
N ASN A 510 28.36 18.44 -1.03
CA ASN A 510 29.81 18.34 -0.93
C ASN A 510 30.27 18.36 0.55
N ALA A 511 31.57 18.13 0.77
CA ALA A 511 32.14 18.07 2.12
C ALA A 511 31.95 19.38 2.93
N ASP A 512 31.97 20.55 2.29
CA ASP A 512 31.83 21.83 2.98
C ASP A 512 30.40 22.08 3.44
N LEU A 513 29.41 21.75 2.60
CA LEU A 513 27.99 21.80 2.97
C LEU A 513 27.69 20.83 4.12
N LEU A 514 28.24 19.61 4.06
CA LEU A 514 28.10 18.64 5.14
C LEU A 514 28.69 19.16 6.45
N ARG A 515 29.90 19.74 6.43
CA ARG A 515 30.49 20.39 7.61
C ARG A 515 29.60 21.51 8.16
N GLN A 516 29.05 22.36 7.28
CA GLN A 516 28.12 23.41 7.70
C GLN A 516 26.90 22.83 8.44
N GLN A 517 26.34 21.70 7.98
CA GLN A 517 25.19 21.06 8.62
C GLN A 517 25.49 20.28 9.91
N THR A 518 26.76 20.09 10.26
CA THR A 518 27.13 19.58 11.59
C THR A 518 27.06 20.64 12.69
N GLY A 519 26.85 21.91 12.33
CA GLY A 519 26.80 23.04 13.26
C GLY A 519 25.64 23.00 14.27
N GLU A 520 25.80 23.66 15.41
CA GLU A 520 24.85 23.64 16.53
C GLU A 520 23.49 24.28 16.22
N GLN A 521 23.39 25.06 15.15
CA GLN A 521 22.13 25.67 14.71
C GLN A 521 21.14 24.68 14.10
N GLN A 522 21.59 23.47 13.72
CA GLN A 522 20.74 22.44 13.10
C GLN A 522 20.14 21.48 14.12
N THR A 523 19.08 20.77 13.71
CA THR A 523 18.49 19.70 14.52
C THR A 523 19.49 18.58 14.76
N HIS A 524 19.33 17.86 15.87
CA HIS A 524 20.24 16.75 16.21
C HIS A 524 20.27 15.69 15.09
N GLU A 525 19.10 15.41 14.51
CA GLU A 525 18.91 14.45 13.44
C GLU A 525 19.67 14.84 12.17
N GLU A 526 19.57 16.10 11.74
CA GLU A 526 20.29 16.60 10.57
C GLU A 526 21.81 16.59 10.78
N ARG A 527 22.27 16.99 11.97
CA ARG A 527 23.70 16.98 12.33
C ARG A 527 24.29 15.57 12.26
N ALA A 528 23.55 14.58 12.73
CA ALA A 528 24.00 13.18 12.71
C ALA A 528 24.07 12.62 11.28
N VAL A 529 23.04 12.87 10.45
CA VAL A 529 23.03 12.46 9.03
C VAL A 529 24.19 13.11 8.27
N ALA A 530 24.40 14.41 8.47
CA ALA A 530 25.50 15.15 7.84
C ALA A 530 26.86 14.60 8.26
N LEU A 531 27.08 14.35 9.56
CA LEU A 531 28.34 13.82 10.07
C LEU A 531 28.59 12.40 9.56
N HIS A 532 27.59 11.51 9.61
CA HIS A 532 27.72 10.15 9.11
C HIS A 532 28.12 10.14 7.63
N THR A 533 27.41 10.91 6.81
CA THR A 533 27.71 11.04 5.37
C THR A 533 29.11 11.58 5.14
N LEU A 534 29.51 12.64 5.85
CA LEU A 534 30.83 13.25 5.73
C LEU A 534 31.96 12.27 6.04
N LEU A 535 31.85 11.53 7.15
CA LEU A 535 32.86 10.58 7.58
C LEU A 535 32.95 9.39 6.63
N THR A 536 31.81 8.81 6.25
CA THR A 536 31.75 7.68 5.30
C THR A 536 32.34 8.08 3.95
N GLN A 537 31.92 9.21 3.38
CA GLN A 537 32.41 9.67 2.09
C GLN A 537 33.90 10.03 2.14
N SER A 538 34.41 10.58 3.25
CA SER A 538 35.85 10.83 3.44
C SER A 538 36.65 9.53 3.40
N LEU A 539 36.17 8.46 4.03
CA LEU A 539 36.81 7.14 3.99
C LEU A 539 36.76 6.53 2.58
N VAL A 540 35.59 6.53 1.94
CA VAL A 540 35.37 5.99 0.58
C VAL A 540 36.20 6.74 -0.47
N HIS A 541 36.40 8.04 -0.33
CA HIS A 541 37.23 8.84 -1.25
C HIS A 541 38.70 8.93 -0.80
N ARG A 542 39.07 8.26 0.30
CA ARG A 542 40.43 8.20 0.87
C ARG A 542 40.98 9.56 1.32
N ASP A 543 40.11 10.48 1.69
CA ASP A 543 40.46 11.74 2.35
C ASP A 543 40.62 11.51 3.87
N TYR A 544 41.66 10.75 4.21
CA TYR A 544 41.94 10.36 5.60
C TYR A 544 42.27 11.55 6.50
N ALA A 545 42.86 12.61 5.95
CA ALA A 545 43.15 13.83 6.70
C ALA A 545 41.86 14.55 7.10
N ALA A 546 40.90 14.69 6.17
CA ALA A 546 39.59 15.24 6.48
C ALA A 546 38.84 14.37 7.51
N TYR A 547 38.81 13.05 7.31
CA TYR A 547 38.18 12.12 8.26
C TYR A 547 38.70 12.32 9.69
N LEU A 548 40.04 12.35 9.88
CA LEU A 548 40.63 12.47 11.21
C LEU A 548 40.22 13.76 11.90
N LYS A 549 40.16 14.87 11.16
CA LYS A 549 39.69 16.16 11.66
C LYS A 549 38.19 16.12 11.99
N ASP A 550 37.37 15.69 11.05
CA ASP A 550 35.92 15.77 11.16
C ASP A 550 35.37 14.73 12.18
N SER A 551 36.10 13.64 12.44
CA SER A 551 35.75 12.62 13.45
C SER A 551 35.73 13.14 14.89
N GLU A 552 36.38 14.28 15.18
CA GLU A 552 36.31 14.91 16.51
C GLU A 552 34.87 15.30 16.89
N LEU A 553 34.01 15.55 15.88
CA LEU A 553 32.60 15.91 16.07
C LEU A 553 31.78 14.80 16.73
N LEU A 554 32.22 13.53 16.64
CA LEU A 554 31.59 12.38 17.32
C LEU A 554 31.53 12.54 18.85
N ARG A 555 32.35 13.42 19.44
CA ARG A 555 32.32 13.73 20.88
C ARG A 555 31.13 14.62 21.27
N THR A 556 30.57 15.35 20.30
CA THR A 556 29.56 16.39 20.54
C THR A 556 28.22 16.09 19.88
N ILE A 557 28.22 15.29 18.81
CA ILE A 557 27.02 14.85 18.11
C ILE A 557 26.75 13.40 18.51
N ALA A 558 25.70 13.19 19.29
CA ALA A 558 25.32 11.85 19.74
C ALA A 558 24.75 11.00 18.58
N PRO A 559 24.87 9.66 18.62
CA PRO A 559 24.16 8.78 17.69
C PRO A 559 22.64 8.95 17.76
N LEU A 560 21.96 8.64 16.66
CA LEU A 560 20.50 8.62 16.61
C LEU A 560 19.95 7.42 17.39
N LYS A 561 18.78 7.60 18.01
CA LYS A 561 18.06 6.51 18.70
C LYS A 561 16.94 6.01 17.80
N SER A 562 16.97 4.73 17.45
CA SER A 562 15.98 4.03 16.61
C SER A 562 14.63 3.85 17.33
N ALA A 563 13.90 4.95 17.60
CA ALA A 563 12.62 4.89 18.31
C ALA A 563 11.38 4.95 17.40
N GLU A 564 11.50 5.39 16.14
CA GLU A 564 10.33 5.63 15.28
C GLU A 564 10.34 4.89 13.93
N ASN A 565 11.46 4.28 13.54
CA ASN A 565 11.56 3.41 12.36
C ASN A 565 12.86 2.59 12.46
N VAL A 566 12.84 1.32 12.04
CA VAL A 566 14.06 0.48 11.96
C VAL A 566 15.04 1.03 10.89
N SER A 567 14.56 1.93 10.01
CA SER A 567 15.33 2.60 8.95
C SER A 567 16.37 3.64 9.41
N TRP A 568 16.36 4.06 10.68
CA TRP A 568 17.39 4.96 11.22
C TRP A 568 18.76 4.30 11.43
N ASN A 569 18.85 2.98 11.25
CA ASN A 569 20.07 2.21 11.51
C ASN A 569 21.18 2.42 10.47
N MET A 570 20.89 3.02 9.30
CA MET A 570 21.91 3.26 8.26
C MET A 570 22.83 4.44 8.57
N GLU A 571 22.47 5.35 9.47
CA GLU A 571 23.29 6.51 9.86
C GLU A 571 23.85 6.36 11.28
N ASP A 572 24.23 5.14 11.65
CA ASP A 572 24.73 4.84 12.97
C ASP A 572 26.16 5.38 13.18
N LEU A 573 26.25 6.51 13.88
CA LEU A 573 27.53 7.11 14.27
C LEU A 573 28.38 6.20 15.17
N THR A 574 27.81 5.18 15.81
CA THR A 574 28.59 4.24 16.63
C THR A 574 29.51 3.36 15.79
N ALA A 575 29.22 3.17 14.50
CA ALA A 575 30.09 2.42 13.58
C ALA A 575 31.53 2.96 13.61
N PHE A 576 31.70 4.30 13.66
CA PHE A 576 33.04 4.93 13.69
C PHE A 576 33.84 4.70 14.98
N THR A 577 33.25 4.05 15.99
CA THR A 577 33.94 3.63 17.22
C THR A 577 34.51 2.21 17.15
N TRP A 578 34.42 1.55 15.99
CA TRP A 578 34.95 0.21 15.74
C TRP A 578 36.38 0.02 16.25
N ASP A 579 36.54 -0.98 17.12
CA ASP A 579 37.80 -1.27 17.82
C ASP A 579 38.61 -2.40 17.18
N GLY A 580 38.07 -3.06 16.15
CA GLY A 580 38.70 -4.16 15.43
C GLY A 580 38.51 -5.55 16.06
N SER A 581 37.76 -5.66 17.17
CA SER A 581 37.63 -6.90 17.94
C SER A 581 36.82 -8.01 17.26
N ASP A 582 35.95 -7.66 16.31
CA ASP A 582 35.06 -8.56 15.57
C ASP A 582 35.58 -8.91 14.15
N THR A 583 36.85 -8.61 13.88
CA THR A 583 37.55 -8.96 12.62
C THR A 583 37.55 -10.48 12.40
N GLU A 584 37.70 -10.90 11.13
CA GLU A 584 37.79 -12.32 10.76
C GLU A 584 38.77 -13.10 11.65
N GLU A 585 38.34 -14.25 12.16
CA GLU A 585 39.16 -15.03 13.09
C GLU A 585 40.51 -15.36 12.44
N GLY A 586 41.61 -14.95 13.08
CA GLY A 586 42.98 -15.11 12.56
C GLY A 586 43.54 -13.89 11.82
N TYR A 587 42.77 -12.81 11.64
CA TYR A 587 43.24 -11.52 11.18
C TYR A 587 42.95 -10.46 12.26
N GLN A 588 43.95 -9.66 12.63
CA GLN A 588 43.79 -8.66 13.70
C GLN A 588 43.83 -7.27 13.11
N CYS A 589 42.80 -6.48 13.39
CA CYS A 589 42.78 -5.07 13.04
C CYS A 589 42.79 -4.19 14.29
N PRO A 590 43.53 -3.07 14.28
CA PRO A 590 43.42 -2.07 15.33
C PRO A 590 42.15 -1.24 15.13
N ALA A 591 41.81 -0.41 16.14
CA ALA A 591 40.68 0.51 16.05
C ALA A 591 40.75 1.43 14.82
N LEU A 592 39.58 1.82 14.30
CA LEU A 592 39.45 2.59 13.05
C LEU A 592 40.34 3.84 13.01
N THR A 593 40.40 4.60 14.10
CA THR A 593 41.24 5.81 14.20
C THR A 593 42.72 5.53 13.97
N THR A 594 43.22 4.37 14.41
CA THR A 594 44.60 3.91 14.18
C THR A 594 44.80 3.49 12.73
N VAL A 595 43.84 2.75 12.16
CA VAL A 595 43.84 2.35 10.74
C VAL A 595 43.94 3.59 9.84
N VAL A 596 43.05 4.56 10.04
CA VAL A 596 42.99 5.78 9.21
C VAL A 596 44.23 6.66 9.42
N SER A 597 44.75 6.75 10.65
CA SER A 597 46.01 7.44 10.93
C SER A 597 47.21 6.83 10.21
N ALA A 598 47.26 5.50 10.12
CA ALA A 598 48.30 4.79 9.37
C ALA A 598 48.17 5.07 7.87
N LEU A 599 46.96 5.00 7.32
CA LEU A 599 46.69 5.27 5.90
C LEU A 599 46.96 6.73 5.51
N ASN A 600 46.68 7.70 6.39
CA ASN A 600 46.99 9.11 6.17
C ASN A 600 48.51 9.36 6.03
N LYS A 601 49.33 8.63 6.80
CA LYS A 601 50.80 8.74 6.74
C LYS A 601 51.41 7.87 5.64
N ARG A 602 50.82 6.69 5.40
CA ARG A 602 51.28 5.66 4.47
C ARG A 602 50.10 5.16 3.65
N PRO A 603 49.76 5.82 2.52
CA PRO A 603 48.59 5.46 1.72
C PRO A 603 48.62 4.05 1.09
N ASN A 604 49.78 3.39 1.12
CA ASN A 604 49.99 2.04 0.58
C ASN A 604 50.22 0.99 1.68
N ASP A 605 49.88 1.30 2.94
CA ASP A 605 49.97 0.32 4.03
C ASP A 605 48.96 -0.82 3.79
N ALA A 606 49.47 -2.01 3.48
CA ALA A 606 48.66 -3.16 3.08
C ALA A 606 47.72 -3.63 4.20
N HIS A 607 48.23 -3.69 5.43
CA HIS A 607 47.46 -4.11 6.61
C HIS A 607 46.34 -3.12 6.90
N ALA A 608 46.66 -1.82 6.96
CA ALA A 608 45.64 -0.80 7.19
C ALA A 608 44.60 -0.73 6.05
N THR A 609 45.01 -1.01 4.81
CA THR A 609 44.09 -1.06 3.66
C THR A 609 43.08 -2.21 3.81
N ASN A 610 43.54 -3.40 4.19
CA ASN A 610 42.65 -4.54 4.46
C ASN A 610 41.74 -4.27 5.66
N CYS A 611 42.27 -3.70 6.74
CA CYS A 611 41.49 -3.38 7.93
C CYS A 611 40.41 -2.31 7.70
N LEU A 612 40.66 -1.34 6.82
CA LEU A 612 39.60 -0.43 6.39
C LEU A 612 38.49 -1.18 5.62
N GLY A 613 38.85 -2.18 4.81
CA GLY A 613 37.88 -3.06 4.16
C GLY A 613 37.06 -3.91 5.15
N GLU A 614 37.69 -4.37 6.23
CA GLU A 614 37.00 -5.08 7.32
C GLU A 614 36.04 -4.17 8.09
N PHE A 615 36.43 -2.92 8.39
CA PHE A 615 35.52 -1.94 8.98
C PHE A 615 34.21 -1.86 8.18
N PHE A 616 34.29 -1.65 6.86
CA PHE A 616 33.10 -1.56 6.00
C PHE A 616 32.28 -2.86 5.99
N PHE A 617 32.93 -4.02 6.00
CA PHE A 617 32.23 -5.30 6.01
C PHE A 617 31.53 -5.61 7.33
N ARG A 618 32.19 -5.35 8.47
CA ARG A 618 31.70 -5.70 9.80
C ARG A 618 30.59 -4.77 10.26
N THR A 619 30.73 -3.48 9.95
CA THR A 619 29.77 -2.46 10.38
C THR A 619 28.63 -2.28 9.39
N GLY A 620 28.79 -2.69 8.12
CA GLY A 620 27.84 -2.35 7.06
C GLY A 620 27.78 -0.85 6.76
N ASN A 621 28.78 -0.07 7.19
CA ASN A 621 28.77 1.39 7.10
C ASN A 621 28.75 1.87 5.63
N GLU A 622 27.63 2.42 5.19
CA GLU A 622 27.47 2.96 3.84
C GLU A 622 26.57 4.18 3.84
N VAL A 623 26.66 5.03 2.81
CA VAL A 623 25.66 6.07 2.59
C VAL A 623 24.55 5.47 1.75
N GLY A 624 23.51 4.99 2.43
CA GLY A 624 22.37 4.29 1.82
C GLY A 624 21.03 5.00 2.01
N PHE A 625 20.01 4.43 1.39
CA PHE A 625 18.61 4.79 1.51
C PHE A 625 17.81 3.56 1.92
N ASP A 626 16.70 3.77 2.64
CA ASP A 626 15.81 2.67 2.95
C ASP A 626 15.20 2.07 1.68
N TRP A 627 14.70 0.84 1.77
CA TRP A 627 14.15 0.13 0.62
C TRP A 627 13.01 0.94 -0.03
N GLY A 628 13.13 1.19 -1.33
CA GLY A 628 12.18 1.99 -2.11
C GLY A 628 12.28 3.51 -1.92
N GLU A 629 13.02 4.02 -0.92
CA GLU A 629 13.17 5.47 -0.69
C GLU A 629 13.93 6.15 -1.83
N SER A 630 15.00 5.52 -2.32
CA SER A 630 15.78 6.05 -3.46
C SER A 630 14.93 6.18 -4.73
N ASN A 631 14.02 5.25 -4.99
CA ASN A 631 13.10 5.34 -6.13
C ASN A 631 12.09 6.48 -5.96
N GLN A 632 11.56 6.67 -4.75
CA GLN A 632 10.60 7.74 -4.47
C GLN A 632 11.23 9.15 -4.45
N LEU A 633 12.53 9.24 -4.20
CA LEU A 633 13.31 10.47 -4.19
C LEU A 633 14.36 10.47 -5.30
N GLU A 634 14.11 9.79 -6.43
CA GLU A 634 15.10 9.59 -7.49
C GLU A 634 15.68 10.93 -7.98
N ALA A 635 14.83 11.95 -8.13
CA ALA A 635 15.25 13.28 -8.54
C ALA A 635 16.19 14.01 -7.55
N LEU A 636 16.21 13.59 -6.28
CA LEU A 636 17.17 14.07 -5.27
C LEU A 636 18.39 13.14 -5.14
N THR A 637 18.21 11.83 -5.34
CA THR A 637 19.23 10.81 -5.02
C THR A 637 20.11 10.44 -6.21
N ASN A 638 19.62 10.59 -7.44
CA ASN A 638 20.34 10.25 -8.66
C ASN A 638 21.23 11.42 -9.15
N THR A 639 22.15 11.85 -8.31
CA THR A 639 23.10 12.93 -8.59
C THR A 639 24.54 12.43 -8.62
N PRO A 640 25.41 12.98 -9.50
CA PRO A 640 26.84 12.69 -9.43
C PRO A 640 27.41 13.11 -8.06
N SER A 641 28.28 12.26 -7.50
CA SER A 641 29.02 12.57 -6.27
C SER A 641 29.76 13.90 -6.42
N GLN A 642 29.62 14.77 -5.42
CA GLN A 642 30.35 16.04 -5.32
C GLN A 642 31.68 15.89 -4.56
N PHE A 643 32.06 14.67 -4.17
CA PHE A 643 33.34 14.39 -3.55
C PHE A 643 34.45 14.23 -4.60
N ASN A 644 35.65 14.68 -4.25
CA ASN A 644 36.79 14.62 -5.14
C ASN A 644 37.30 13.17 -5.28
N GLY A 645 37.54 12.76 -6.53
CA GLY A 645 38.10 11.46 -6.87
C GLY A 645 37.06 10.36 -7.02
N LYS A 646 37.53 9.16 -7.38
CA LYS A 646 36.66 7.99 -7.52
C LYS A 646 36.43 7.35 -6.16
N ALA A 647 35.17 7.01 -5.85
CA ALA A 647 34.83 6.15 -4.73
C ALA A 647 35.64 4.84 -4.77
N TYR A 648 36.18 4.46 -3.62
CA TYR A 648 37.09 3.33 -3.45
C TYR A 648 36.38 2.20 -2.70
N SER A 649 36.19 1.06 -3.35
CA SER A 649 35.43 -0.06 -2.78
C SER A 649 36.31 -1.05 -1.99
N ARG A 650 35.68 -1.98 -1.26
CA ARG A 650 36.39 -3.08 -0.58
C ARG A 650 37.23 -3.90 -1.58
N LEU A 651 36.67 -4.19 -2.76
CA LEU A 651 37.42 -4.91 -3.79
C LEU A 651 38.59 -4.10 -4.35
N ASP A 652 38.47 -2.77 -4.54
CA ASP A 652 39.63 -1.94 -4.92
C ASP A 652 40.76 -2.04 -3.87
N ALA A 653 40.40 -2.07 -2.58
CA ALA A 653 41.34 -2.26 -1.47
C ALA A 653 42.10 -3.58 -1.61
N TYR A 654 41.40 -4.70 -1.77
CA TYR A 654 42.02 -6.02 -1.90
C TYR A 654 42.87 -6.12 -3.17
N LEU A 655 42.39 -5.61 -4.31
CA LEU A 655 43.13 -5.58 -5.57
C LEU A 655 44.46 -4.82 -5.42
N LYS A 656 44.46 -3.70 -4.70
CA LYS A 656 45.68 -2.92 -4.44
C LYS A 656 46.69 -3.72 -3.62
N VAL A 657 46.24 -4.40 -2.55
CA VAL A 657 47.12 -5.24 -1.71
C VAL A 657 47.66 -6.45 -2.48
N ILE A 658 46.84 -7.08 -3.32
CA ILE A 658 47.26 -8.18 -4.20
C ILE A 658 48.33 -7.72 -5.21
N ALA A 659 48.18 -6.50 -5.76
CA ALA A 659 49.12 -5.95 -6.72
C ALA A 659 50.44 -5.48 -6.08
N ASP A 660 50.45 -5.15 -4.79
CA ASP A 660 51.63 -4.61 -4.11
C ASP A 660 52.71 -5.70 -3.89
N PRO A 661 53.91 -5.57 -4.50
CA PRO A 661 55.00 -6.53 -4.31
C PRO A 661 55.64 -6.46 -2.92
N GLN A 662 55.42 -5.37 -2.18
CA GLN A 662 55.93 -5.16 -0.82
C GLN A 662 54.92 -5.52 0.27
N ALA A 663 53.69 -5.90 -0.09
CA ALA A 663 52.68 -6.32 0.88
C ALA A 663 53.16 -7.56 1.65
N PRO A 664 53.05 -7.57 2.99
CA PRO A 664 53.39 -8.74 3.80
C PRO A 664 52.61 -10.00 3.36
N PRO A 665 53.18 -11.20 3.48
CA PRO A 665 52.51 -12.44 3.07
C PRO A 665 51.14 -12.67 3.73
N GLU A 666 50.99 -12.26 4.99
CA GLU A 666 49.73 -12.34 5.74
C GLU A 666 48.64 -11.46 5.10
N ASP A 667 48.92 -10.17 4.89
CA ASP A 667 47.96 -9.23 4.29
C ASP A 667 47.60 -9.60 2.85
N LYS A 668 48.59 -10.10 2.09
CA LYS A 668 48.40 -10.50 0.70
C LYS A 668 47.55 -11.75 0.56
N SER A 669 47.79 -12.76 1.42
CA SER A 669 46.96 -13.97 1.45
C SER A 669 45.54 -13.69 1.96
N TYR A 670 45.39 -12.78 2.92
CA TYR A 670 44.09 -12.31 3.39
C TYR A 670 43.31 -11.56 2.29
N ALA A 671 43.95 -10.64 1.57
CA ALA A 671 43.33 -9.90 0.48
C ALA A 671 42.86 -10.82 -0.65
N LEU A 672 43.65 -11.84 -1.02
CA LEU A 672 43.23 -12.88 -1.98
C LEU A 672 41.99 -13.64 -1.51
N TYR A 673 41.93 -13.99 -0.22
CA TYR A 673 40.77 -14.66 0.38
C TYR A 673 39.52 -13.78 0.31
N ARG A 674 39.60 -12.53 0.77
CA ARG A 674 38.47 -11.60 0.78
C ARG A 674 38.01 -11.22 -0.63
N ALA A 675 38.92 -11.00 -1.57
CA ALA A 675 38.58 -10.71 -2.96
C ALA A 675 37.78 -11.83 -3.64
N ILE A 676 38.01 -13.10 -3.28
CA ILE A 676 37.21 -14.23 -3.77
C ILE A 676 35.88 -14.31 -3.02
N TYR A 677 35.88 -13.98 -1.72
CA TYR A 677 34.66 -13.96 -0.89
C TYR A 677 33.65 -12.90 -1.32
N CYS A 678 34.10 -11.85 -2.01
CA CYS A 678 33.23 -10.85 -2.63
C CYS A 678 32.21 -11.42 -3.64
N TYR A 679 32.31 -12.70 -3.99
CA TYR A 679 31.45 -13.36 -4.98
C TYR A 679 30.56 -14.46 -4.37
N VAL A 680 30.52 -14.58 -3.03
CA VAL A 680 29.72 -15.60 -2.33
C VAL A 680 28.30 -15.08 -2.04
N PRO A 681 27.24 -15.90 -2.13
CA PRO A 681 27.14 -17.22 -2.76
C PRO A 681 26.54 -17.14 -4.18
N SER A 682 26.40 -15.96 -4.77
CA SER A 682 25.69 -15.79 -6.05
C SER A 682 26.62 -15.82 -7.26
N GLY A 683 27.93 -15.65 -7.06
CA GLY A 683 28.89 -15.39 -8.13
C GLY A 683 28.91 -13.94 -8.62
N MET A 684 28.03 -13.07 -8.09
CA MET A 684 28.00 -11.61 -8.33
C MET A 684 28.87 -10.88 -7.31
N ASN A 685 29.46 -9.74 -7.70
CA ASN A 685 30.33 -8.95 -6.84
C ASN A 685 29.52 -8.13 -5.82
N ASP A 686 29.74 -8.34 -4.53
CA ASP A 686 29.13 -7.58 -3.42
C ASP A 686 30.09 -6.56 -2.77
N CYS A 687 31.32 -6.45 -3.29
CA CYS A 687 32.38 -5.60 -2.75
C CYS A 687 32.63 -4.33 -3.59
N GLY A 688 31.87 -4.11 -4.66
CA GLY A 688 32.00 -2.96 -5.56
C GLY A 688 31.45 -3.22 -6.96
N THR A 689 31.75 -2.32 -7.90
CA THR A 689 31.20 -2.35 -9.27
C THR A 689 32.14 -2.99 -10.30
N GLN A 690 33.22 -3.62 -9.85
CA GLN A 690 34.24 -4.19 -10.75
C GLN A 690 33.77 -5.53 -11.33
N GLU A 691 33.93 -5.68 -12.65
CA GLU A 691 33.69 -6.92 -13.37
C GLU A 691 34.97 -7.77 -13.43
N ILE A 692 35.06 -8.80 -12.59
CA ILE A 692 36.22 -9.71 -12.55
C ILE A 692 35.85 -11.06 -13.15
N SER A 693 36.58 -11.44 -14.19
CA SER A 693 36.37 -12.72 -14.87
C SER A 693 36.55 -13.93 -13.93
N LYS A 694 35.82 -15.01 -14.20
CA LYS A 694 36.00 -16.29 -13.48
C LYS A 694 37.43 -16.82 -13.62
N ALA A 695 38.11 -16.56 -14.74
CA ALA A 695 39.50 -16.95 -14.94
C ALA A 695 40.45 -16.22 -13.98
N THR A 696 40.24 -14.91 -13.77
CA THR A 696 41.01 -14.12 -12.81
C THR A 696 40.76 -14.60 -11.37
N ARG A 697 39.50 -14.86 -11.00
CA ARG A 697 39.15 -15.42 -9.69
C ARG A 697 39.79 -16.79 -9.45
N LYS A 698 39.81 -17.65 -10.47
CA LYS A 698 40.54 -18.94 -10.46
C LYS A 698 42.05 -18.75 -10.27
N ALA A 699 42.63 -17.74 -10.92
CA ALA A 699 44.05 -17.43 -10.77
C ALA A 699 44.38 -17.01 -9.33
N TRP A 700 43.58 -16.12 -8.72
CA TRP A 700 43.72 -15.76 -7.30
C TRP A 700 43.60 -16.96 -6.37
N PHE A 701 42.61 -17.84 -6.61
CA PHE A 701 42.46 -19.06 -5.83
C PHE A 701 43.69 -19.97 -5.94
N THR A 702 44.21 -20.13 -7.16
CA THR A 702 45.41 -20.94 -7.41
C THR A 702 46.62 -20.33 -6.72
N GLN A 703 46.78 -19.01 -6.81
CA GLN A 703 47.85 -18.28 -6.14
C GLN A 703 47.81 -18.48 -4.62
N LEU A 704 46.64 -18.27 -4.00
CA LEU A 704 46.45 -18.47 -2.56
C LEU A 704 46.81 -19.91 -2.14
N LYS A 705 46.41 -20.92 -2.91
CA LYS A 705 46.65 -22.33 -2.60
C LYS A 705 48.09 -22.79 -2.83
N THR A 706 48.86 -22.08 -3.65
CA THR A 706 50.22 -22.48 -4.06
C THR A 706 51.28 -21.65 -3.35
N GLU A 707 51.24 -20.33 -3.51
CA GLU A 707 52.25 -19.40 -2.98
C GLU A 707 52.09 -19.20 -1.46
N PHE A 708 50.86 -19.25 -0.95
CA PHE A 708 50.55 -19.06 0.47
C PHE A 708 50.06 -20.35 1.14
N LYS A 709 50.55 -21.50 0.67
CA LYS A 709 50.21 -22.82 1.20
C LYS A 709 50.55 -22.90 2.69
N GLY A 710 49.56 -23.27 3.50
CA GLY A 710 49.69 -23.36 4.96
C GLY A 710 49.24 -22.09 5.71
N SER A 711 48.92 -21.00 5.02
CA SER A 711 48.15 -19.91 5.62
C SER A 711 46.76 -20.40 6.02
N GLN A 712 46.20 -19.79 7.07
CA GLN A 712 44.84 -20.07 7.51
C GLN A 712 43.83 -19.79 6.38
N TRP A 713 44.02 -18.70 5.63
CA TRP A 713 43.17 -18.30 4.52
C TRP A 713 43.16 -19.30 3.36
N ALA A 714 44.33 -19.84 3.01
CA ALA A 714 44.43 -20.92 2.04
C ALA A 714 43.76 -22.22 2.54
N THR A 715 43.64 -22.42 3.85
CA THR A 715 42.95 -23.60 4.43
C THR A 715 41.43 -23.39 4.45
N GLN A 716 40.98 -22.21 4.86
CA GLN A 716 39.56 -21.86 4.97
C GLN A 716 38.86 -21.75 3.61
N LEU A 717 39.51 -21.18 2.59
CA LEU A 717 38.88 -21.00 1.28
C LEU A 717 38.72 -22.33 0.52
N LYS A 718 37.50 -22.86 0.43
CA LYS A 718 37.23 -24.15 -0.23
C LYS A 718 36.97 -24.05 -1.72
N TYR A 719 36.30 -22.97 -2.15
CA TYR A 719 35.81 -22.80 -3.51
C TYR A 719 36.20 -21.41 -4.05
N TYR A 720 36.10 -21.26 -5.37
CA TYR A 720 36.06 -19.97 -6.05
C TYR A 720 34.81 -19.95 -6.93
N TRP A 721 34.22 -18.77 -7.09
CA TRP A 721 32.89 -18.59 -7.70
C TRP A 721 33.00 -18.24 -9.19
#